data_AF-A0A836A466-F1
#
_entry.id   AF-A0A836A466-F1
#
_cell.length_a   1.000
_cell.length_b   1.000
_cell.length_c   1.000
_cell.angle_alpha   90.00
_cell.angle_beta   90.00
_cell.angle_gamma   90.00
#
_symmetry.space_group_name_H-M   'P 1'
#
loop_
_entity.id
_entity.type
_entity.pdbx_description
1 polymer ?
#
loop_
_entity_poly.entity_id
_entity_poly.type
_entity_poly.pdbx_seq_one_letter_code
_entity_poly.pdbx_strand_id
1 'polypeptide(L)'
;MSLNPSKVAPEPEPEREAGPGPGPEAQGPGPEGESGPPAGPGPEPEPPSAAGQDREPERGRAAGPSAEPPPPPASRPEALRAPRPRCRTDCLQAPLSRAFQRLGRKVGAHPWVFLLLPVALTAVLGTGLMYLPRDGDEDLEEQYTPIGSPAKAERRFVQGHFTANDSLVFSVSRKSTDVPYASLLVVSDTETLLEPDILEEISKVDDAVQALTVTQDNGTQIPYSEVCAKNQGACVPPNPLLFAWKRNKGLNLTAITFPIYSPAGQIVSLANILGGTVLGPSQSLLQAKAMRLQYYLETDEGEENEPSKAWMIHFLTKFGSFEKSLALKKIQVVYFSSLSRKLEFEATSRMVVPLFHLAYLLIILFAIVSCYRCDCVRNKMWVAVFGVVSTGLAVVSSFGLMLYIGVPFVLIVANSPFLILGVGVDDMFIMISAWQKTSLTDSVSERMSDAYSQVAVSITITTLTNVLAFYTGVMSSFRSVQYFCIYTGTTLLFCYFYSITCFGACMALDGKREGVCLRWLEKPGTPGQKCSSFKKSCCLPGSSLQDGWKADIHPMNLFFRDYFGPLLTSTKSKVFVVLLYVSYIVTSIYGCFRVEEGLDLRNLASDDSYITPYFNVEEEHFSTYGPRVMVIVTEVLDYWDKDARQRLEKCLADFENSEYVDEDLTEFWLRERGRDRMKF
;
A
#
# COMPACT_ATOMS: atom_id res chain seq x y z
N MET A 1 -4.28 40.45 0.21
CA MET A 1 -3.24 41.30 0.82
C MET A 1 -2.01 40.42 0.98
N SER A 2 -0.94 40.75 0.27
CA SER A 2 0.33 40.00 0.26
C SER A 2 1.10 40.24 1.55
N LEU A 3 1.83 39.23 2.07
CA LEU A 3 3.19 39.36 2.65
C LEU A 3 3.74 37.99 3.13
N ASN A 4 4.83 37.57 2.47
CA ASN A 4 6.01 36.79 2.89
C ASN A 4 5.97 35.80 4.08
N PRO A 5 6.49 34.58 3.87
CA PRO A 5 7.31 33.87 4.84
C PRO A 5 8.80 33.94 4.43
N SER A 6 9.66 34.38 5.34
CA SER A 6 11.10 34.30 5.22
C SER A 6 11.69 33.64 6.46
N LYS A 7 12.58 32.67 6.20
CA LYS A 7 13.71 32.22 7.03
C LYS A 7 13.37 31.55 8.36
N VAL A 8 13.59 30.23 8.43
CA VAL A 8 14.69 29.63 9.20
C VAL A 8 15.04 28.30 8.51
N ALA A 9 16.31 28.13 8.12
CA ALA A 9 16.89 26.86 7.72
C ALA A 9 18.05 26.59 8.69
N PRO A 10 18.24 25.37 9.23
CA PRO A 10 19.45 25.04 9.96
C PRO A 10 20.61 24.74 8.98
N GLU A 11 21.79 25.27 9.27
CA GLU A 11 23.06 24.90 8.61
C GLU A 11 23.44 23.44 8.94
N PRO A 12 24.07 22.69 8.02
CA PRO A 12 24.64 21.38 8.31
C PRO A 12 26.04 21.50 8.91
N GLU A 13 26.30 20.79 10.01
CA GLU A 13 27.63 20.59 10.57
C GLU A 13 28.48 19.60 9.75
N PRO A 14 29.83 19.69 9.78
CA PRO A 14 30.70 18.98 8.86
C PRO A 14 31.04 17.55 9.32
N GLU A 15 31.01 16.62 8.35
CA GLU A 15 31.47 15.24 8.45
C GLU A 15 32.93 15.15 8.97
N ARG A 16 33.16 14.32 9.99
CA ARG A 16 34.48 13.86 10.42
C ARG A 16 34.68 12.39 10.07
N GLU A 17 35.85 12.14 9.49
CA GLU A 17 36.38 10.87 8.99
C GLU A 17 36.28 9.70 9.99
N ALA A 18 35.68 8.61 9.56
CA ALA A 18 35.76 7.31 10.23
C ALA A 18 36.97 6.52 9.70
N GLY A 19 37.98 6.32 10.57
CA GLY A 19 39.07 5.37 10.34
C GLY A 19 38.64 3.90 10.50
N PRO A 20 39.38 2.94 9.92
CA PRO A 20 38.90 1.58 9.73
C PRO A 20 39.04 0.73 11.01
N GLY A 21 37.95 0.07 11.40
CA GLY A 21 37.96 -1.00 12.41
C GLY A 21 38.47 -2.33 11.83
N PRO A 22 39.18 -3.16 12.61
CA PRO A 22 39.73 -4.43 12.15
C PRO A 22 38.70 -5.55 12.22
N GLY A 23 38.65 -6.40 11.19
CA GLY A 23 37.94 -7.68 11.23
C GLY A 23 38.79 -8.79 11.86
N PRO A 24 38.18 -9.88 12.36
CA PRO A 24 38.89 -11.12 12.60
C PRO A 24 38.53 -12.17 11.55
N GLU A 25 39.60 -12.73 10.96
CA GLU A 25 39.64 -13.99 10.25
C GLU A 25 39.22 -15.16 11.15
N ALA A 26 38.53 -16.15 10.58
CA ALA A 26 38.52 -17.50 11.12
C ALA A 26 38.59 -18.52 9.98
N GLN A 27 39.67 -19.29 10.02
CA GLN A 27 40.09 -20.33 9.09
C GLN A 27 39.22 -21.60 9.23
N GLY A 28 39.10 -22.35 8.13
CA GLY A 28 38.49 -23.69 8.11
C GLY A 28 39.31 -24.77 8.82
N PRO A 29 38.90 -26.05 8.70
CA PRO A 29 39.55 -26.89 7.69
C PRO A 29 38.58 -27.81 6.91
N GLY A 30 39.03 -28.23 5.71
CA GLY A 30 38.31 -29.11 4.79
C GLY A 30 38.67 -30.62 4.91
N PRO A 31 38.88 -31.34 3.80
CA PRO A 31 37.96 -32.38 3.33
C PRO A 31 38.61 -33.75 3.00
N GLU A 32 37.78 -34.77 2.74
CA GLU A 32 38.10 -36.04 2.03
C GLU A 32 37.04 -36.21 0.90
N GLY A 33 37.27 -36.73 -0.31
CA GLY A 33 38.38 -37.40 -0.98
C GLY A 33 37.80 -38.26 -2.13
N GLU A 34 38.55 -38.36 -3.25
CA GLU A 34 38.39 -39.28 -4.42
C GLU A 34 37.35 -38.93 -5.51
N SER A 35 37.61 -39.05 -6.82
CA SER A 35 38.81 -39.29 -7.65
C SER A 35 38.42 -39.08 -9.14
N GLY A 36 39.31 -38.48 -9.96
CA GLY A 36 39.26 -38.56 -11.45
C GLY A 36 40.21 -39.67 -11.96
N PRO A 37 40.79 -39.63 -13.19
CA PRO A 37 40.55 -38.84 -14.42
C PRO A 37 40.72 -39.79 -15.68
N PRO A 38 41.30 -39.44 -16.87
CA PRO A 38 41.63 -38.16 -17.53
C PRO A 38 41.39 -38.04 -19.09
N ALA A 39 41.62 -36.80 -19.56
CA ALA A 39 42.30 -36.34 -20.80
C ALA A 39 41.60 -36.28 -22.19
N GLY A 40 41.59 -35.07 -22.78
CA GLY A 40 41.42 -34.75 -24.22
C GLY A 40 42.73 -34.88 -25.03
N PRO A 41 42.98 -34.18 -26.18
CA PRO A 41 42.24 -33.10 -26.87
C PRO A 41 41.97 -33.35 -28.40
N GLY A 42 41.34 -32.38 -29.11
CA GLY A 42 40.97 -32.40 -30.56
C GLY A 42 42.16 -32.26 -31.55
N PRO A 43 42.02 -31.77 -32.82
CA PRO A 43 40.87 -31.30 -33.63
C PRO A 43 40.75 -31.94 -35.05
N GLU A 44 39.78 -31.48 -35.87
CA GLU A 44 39.49 -31.86 -37.29
C GLU A 44 40.65 -31.60 -38.30
N PRO A 45 40.62 -32.20 -39.52
CA PRO A 45 40.12 -31.42 -40.68
C PRO A 45 39.39 -32.22 -41.82
N GLU A 46 38.57 -31.47 -42.55
CA GLU A 46 38.03 -31.52 -43.94
C GLU A 46 38.08 -32.79 -44.84
N PRO A 47 37.05 -32.98 -45.71
CA PRO A 47 37.06 -33.98 -46.78
C PRO A 47 37.49 -33.41 -48.16
N PRO A 48 38.01 -34.24 -49.08
CA PRO A 48 38.21 -33.83 -50.46
C PRO A 48 37.04 -34.18 -51.39
N SER A 49 36.87 -33.29 -52.36
CA SER A 49 36.12 -33.39 -53.61
C SER A 49 36.41 -34.64 -54.45
N ALA A 50 35.44 -35.10 -55.24
CA ALA A 50 35.43 -34.94 -56.72
C ALA A 50 34.49 -35.91 -57.46
N ALA A 51 33.90 -35.36 -58.53
CA ALA A 51 33.59 -35.96 -59.84
C ALA A 51 32.41 -36.95 -60.01
N GLY A 52 31.35 -36.45 -60.68
CA GLY A 52 31.13 -36.71 -62.11
C GLY A 52 30.21 -37.86 -62.52
N GLN A 53 29.08 -37.53 -63.18
CA GLN A 53 28.75 -37.86 -64.59
C GLN A 53 27.22 -37.89 -64.86
N ASP A 54 26.81 -36.98 -65.74
CA ASP A 54 25.93 -37.10 -66.91
C ASP A 54 24.81 -38.15 -66.96
N ARG A 55 23.58 -37.69 -67.24
CA ARG A 55 22.82 -38.02 -68.47
C ARG A 55 21.45 -37.32 -68.55
N GLU A 56 21.31 -36.47 -69.58
CA GLU A 56 20.05 -36.10 -70.26
C GLU A 56 19.78 -37.11 -71.42
N PRO A 57 18.62 -37.14 -72.14
CA PRO A 57 18.00 -35.98 -72.80
C PRO A 57 16.46 -35.92 -73.03
N GLU A 58 16.01 -34.68 -73.27
CA GLU A 58 15.04 -34.14 -74.24
C GLU A 58 13.64 -34.76 -74.52
N ARG A 59 12.63 -33.86 -74.52
CA ARG A 59 11.70 -33.68 -75.66
C ARG A 59 11.05 -32.28 -75.65
N GLY A 60 11.24 -31.51 -76.73
CA GLY A 60 10.71 -30.14 -76.89
C GLY A 60 9.39 -30.02 -77.66
N ARG A 61 8.86 -28.78 -77.74
CA ARG A 61 8.08 -28.24 -78.88
C ARG A 61 8.01 -26.69 -78.86
N ALA A 62 8.30 -26.12 -80.02
CA ALA A 62 8.29 -24.73 -80.52
C ALA A 62 6.89 -24.06 -80.53
N ALA A 63 6.61 -22.80 -80.92
CA ALA A 63 7.23 -21.46 -81.04
C ALA A 63 6.15 -20.53 -81.68
N GLY A 64 6.13 -19.22 -81.40
CA GLY A 64 5.40 -18.21 -82.22
C GLY A 64 4.83 -16.98 -81.47
N PRO A 65 4.73 -15.78 -82.07
CA PRO A 65 5.42 -14.59 -81.55
C PRO A 65 4.57 -13.34 -81.21
N SER A 66 5.29 -12.32 -80.70
CA SER A 66 5.08 -10.85 -80.80
C SER A 66 4.08 -10.11 -79.90
N ALA A 67 4.61 -9.27 -78.99
CA ALA A 67 4.31 -7.83 -78.86
C ALA A 67 5.21 -7.20 -77.76
N GLU A 68 6.04 -6.22 -78.15
CA GLU A 68 6.93 -5.41 -77.29
C GLU A 68 6.19 -4.18 -76.73
N PRO A 69 6.33 -3.86 -75.42
CA PRO A 69 6.10 -2.51 -74.88
C PRO A 69 7.39 -1.85 -74.33
N PRO A 70 7.40 -0.52 -74.10
CA PRO A 70 8.59 0.35 -74.11
C PRO A 70 9.48 0.24 -72.84
N PRO A 71 10.72 0.80 -72.87
CA PRO A 71 11.73 0.54 -71.85
C PRO A 71 11.43 1.25 -70.50
N PRO A 72 11.87 0.68 -69.37
CA PRO A 72 11.62 1.24 -68.03
C PRO A 72 12.62 2.36 -67.66
N PRO A 73 12.24 3.32 -66.80
CA PRO A 73 13.17 4.33 -66.31
C PRO A 73 14.07 3.78 -65.17
N ALA A 74 15.38 3.96 -65.38
CA ALA A 74 16.50 4.01 -64.43
C ALA A 74 16.34 3.37 -63.03
N SER A 75 16.98 2.20 -62.88
CA SER A 75 17.35 1.57 -61.60
C SER A 75 18.24 2.48 -60.74
N ARG A 76 17.82 2.76 -59.51
CA ARG A 76 18.72 3.18 -58.41
C ARG A 76 19.56 1.97 -57.96
N PRO A 77 20.83 2.15 -57.53
CA PRO A 77 21.68 1.03 -57.19
C PRO A 77 21.20 0.37 -55.88
N GLU A 78 20.70 -0.86 -55.98
CA GLU A 78 20.58 -1.76 -54.83
C GLU A 78 21.99 -2.10 -54.34
N ALA A 79 22.39 -1.47 -53.24
CA ALA A 79 23.54 -1.90 -52.47
C ALA A 79 23.28 -3.35 -52.01
N LEU A 80 24.06 -4.27 -52.58
CA LEU A 80 24.18 -5.67 -52.19
C LEU A 80 24.47 -5.76 -50.67
N ARG A 81 23.42 -5.86 -49.84
CA ARG A 81 23.57 -6.26 -48.44
C ARG A 81 23.56 -7.78 -48.41
N ALA A 82 24.75 -8.36 -48.23
CA ALA A 82 24.91 -9.76 -47.89
C ALA A 82 23.94 -10.18 -46.77
N PRO A 83 23.35 -11.39 -46.82
CA PRO A 83 22.47 -11.87 -45.76
C PRO A 83 23.31 -12.09 -44.51
N ARG A 84 23.22 -11.17 -43.55
CA ARG A 84 23.75 -11.41 -42.21
C ARG A 84 22.97 -12.59 -41.60
N PRO A 85 23.62 -13.59 -41.01
CA PRO A 85 22.92 -14.67 -40.32
C PRO A 85 22.13 -14.03 -39.15
N ARG A 86 20.80 -14.05 -39.24
CA ARG A 86 19.95 -13.66 -38.12
C ARG A 86 20.11 -14.75 -37.06
N CYS A 87 20.75 -14.42 -35.93
CA CYS A 87 20.56 -15.19 -34.71
C CYS A 87 19.04 -15.30 -34.48
N ARG A 88 18.47 -16.51 -34.61
CA ARG A 88 17.05 -16.76 -34.35
C ARG A 88 16.79 -16.65 -32.86
N THR A 89 16.49 -15.46 -32.38
CA THR A 89 15.98 -15.23 -31.01
C THR A 89 14.53 -15.71 -30.85
N ASP A 90 13.88 -16.18 -31.93
CA ASP A 90 12.49 -16.66 -31.95
C ASP A 90 12.28 -18.05 -31.31
N CYS A 91 13.30 -18.61 -30.64
CA CYS A 91 13.25 -19.96 -30.05
C CYS A 91 12.13 -20.11 -29.01
N LEU A 92 11.77 -19.03 -28.30
CA LEU A 92 10.68 -18.99 -27.31
C LEU A 92 9.38 -18.42 -27.90
N GLN A 93 9.47 -17.36 -28.69
CA GLN A 93 8.29 -16.68 -29.23
C GLN A 93 7.52 -17.55 -30.24
N ALA A 94 8.23 -18.23 -31.16
CA ALA A 94 7.59 -19.02 -32.21
C ALA A 94 6.82 -20.25 -31.68
N PRO A 95 7.31 -21.05 -30.70
CA PRO A 95 6.51 -22.13 -30.13
C PRO A 95 5.35 -21.62 -29.25
N LEU A 96 5.55 -20.57 -28.43
CA LEU A 96 4.46 -19.99 -27.64
C LEU A 96 3.35 -19.43 -28.53
N SER A 97 3.70 -18.67 -29.58
CA SER A 97 2.72 -18.14 -30.54
C SER A 97 1.93 -19.27 -31.21
N ARG A 98 2.59 -20.36 -31.61
CA ARG A 98 1.91 -21.57 -32.14
C ARG A 98 1.00 -22.24 -31.11
N ALA A 99 1.37 -22.27 -29.84
CA ALA A 99 0.52 -22.81 -28.77
C ALA A 99 -0.73 -21.94 -28.57
N PHE A 100 -0.57 -20.62 -28.48
CA PHE A 100 -1.68 -19.68 -28.39
C PHE A 100 -2.56 -19.66 -29.64
N GLN A 101 -2.00 -19.87 -30.82
CA GLN A 101 -2.76 -20.03 -32.05
C GLN A 101 -3.71 -21.24 -31.98
N ARG A 102 -3.22 -22.39 -31.50
CA ARG A 102 -4.04 -23.59 -31.27
C ARG A 102 -5.11 -23.35 -30.20
N LEU A 103 -4.77 -22.64 -29.13
CA LEU A 103 -5.70 -22.27 -28.07
C LEU A 103 -6.81 -21.36 -28.62
N GLY A 104 -6.45 -20.30 -29.34
CA GLY A 104 -7.40 -19.38 -29.98
C GLY A 104 -8.34 -20.09 -30.95
N ARG A 105 -7.82 -21.05 -31.73
CA ARG A 105 -8.65 -21.88 -32.62
C ARG A 105 -9.72 -22.67 -31.84
N LYS A 106 -9.34 -23.27 -30.70
CA LYS A 106 -10.27 -24.01 -29.81
C LYS A 106 -11.29 -23.08 -29.16
N VAL A 107 -10.87 -21.93 -28.64
CA VAL A 107 -11.75 -20.91 -28.03
C VAL A 107 -12.78 -20.41 -29.05
N GLY A 108 -12.35 -20.10 -30.28
CA GLY A 108 -13.25 -19.66 -31.34
C GLY A 108 -14.22 -20.75 -31.83
N ALA A 109 -13.82 -22.02 -31.78
CA ALA A 109 -14.68 -23.15 -32.15
C ALA A 109 -15.76 -23.44 -31.08
N HIS A 110 -15.39 -23.43 -29.79
CA HIS A 110 -16.27 -23.81 -28.68
C HIS A 110 -16.40 -22.71 -27.61
N PRO A 111 -16.90 -21.50 -27.95
CA PRO A 111 -16.88 -20.36 -27.03
C PRO A 111 -17.70 -20.57 -25.76
N TRP A 112 -18.82 -21.29 -25.81
CA TRP A 112 -19.68 -21.50 -24.64
C TRP A 112 -18.98 -22.26 -23.51
N VAL A 113 -18.10 -23.22 -23.82
CA VAL A 113 -17.36 -23.97 -22.81
C VAL A 113 -16.38 -23.05 -22.08
N PHE A 114 -15.65 -22.22 -22.82
CA PHE A 114 -14.67 -21.27 -22.28
C PHE A 114 -15.31 -20.06 -21.60
N LEU A 115 -16.61 -19.82 -21.79
CA LEU A 115 -17.38 -18.80 -21.07
C LEU A 115 -17.99 -19.35 -19.78
N LEU A 116 -18.64 -20.52 -19.84
CA LEU A 116 -19.36 -21.09 -18.70
C LEU A 116 -18.43 -21.64 -17.63
N LEU A 117 -17.26 -22.17 -18.02
CA LEU A 117 -16.31 -22.73 -17.07
C LEU A 117 -15.74 -21.67 -16.09
N PRO A 118 -15.21 -20.50 -16.54
CA PRO A 118 -14.80 -19.44 -15.63
C PRO A 118 -15.94 -18.88 -14.78
N VAL A 119 -17.16 -18.78 -15.33
CA VAL A 119 -18.33 -18.30 -14.57
C VAL A 119 -18.69 -19.29 -13.46
N ALA A 120 -18.70 -20.59 -13.74
CA ALA A 120 -18.94 -21.62 -12.73
C ALA A 120 -17.82 -21.65 -11.68
N LEU A 121 -16.56 -21.52 -12.11
CA LEU A 121 -15.41 -21.41 -11.20
C LEU A 121 -15.55 -20.20 -10.27
N THR A 122 -15.99 -19.06 -10.81
CA THR A 122 -16.25 -17.84 -10.01
C THR A 122 -17.39 -18.05 -9.02
N ALA A 123 -18.46 -18.75 -9.41
CA ALA A 123 -19.57 -19.04 -8.50
C ALA A 123 -19.11 -19.92 -7.34
N VAL A 124 -18.26 -20.92 -7.60
CA VAL A 124 -17.68 -21.78 -6.55
C VAL A 124 -16.71 -20.99 -5.68
N LEU A 125 -15.69 -20.34 -6.25
CA LEU A 125 -14.69 -19.62 -5.46
C LEU A 125 -15.27 -18.41 -4.73
N GLY A 126 -16.25 -17.72 -5.33
CA GLY A 126 -16.92 -16.56 -4.75
C GLY A 126 -17.68 -16.85 -3.46
N THR A 127 -18.04 -18.10 -3.17
CA THR A 127 -18.59 -18.47 -1.86
C THR A 127 -17.60 -18.23 -0.71
N GLY A 128 -16.29 -18.14 -1.00
CA GLY A 128 -15.27 -17.77 -0.02
C GLY A 128 -15.44 -16.36 0.55
N LEU A 129 -16.16 -15.47 -0.16
CA LEU A 129 -16.53 -14.15 0.36
C LEU A 129 -17.45 -14.20 1.59
N MET A 130 -18.05 -15.36 1.90
CA MET A 130 -18.79 -15.56 3.16
C MET A 130 -17.88 -15.53 4.39
N TYR A 131 -16.58 -15.84 4.22
CA TYR A 131 -15.58 -15.77 5.29
C TYR A 131 -14.97 -14.38 5.44
N LEU A 132 -15.49 -13.36 4.74
CA LEU A 132 -15.06 -11.98 4.93
C LEU A 132 -15.42 -11.55 6.37
N PRO A 133 -14.44 -11.15 7.21
CA PRO A 133 -14.71 -10.67 8.55
C PRO A 133 -15.62 -9.43 8.46
N ARG A 134 -16.78 -9.47 9.13
CA ARG A 134 -17.70 -8.32 9.19
C ARG A 134 -17.25 -7.29 10.23
N ASP A 135 -16.62 -7.76 11.31
CA ASP A 135 -16.32 -6.97 12.51
C ASP A 135 -14.92 -7.28 13.07
N GLY A 136 -13.96 -7.61 12.18
CA GLY A 136 -12.58 -7.88 12.60
C GLY A 136 -11.89 -6.58 12.98
N ASP A 137 -11.68 -6.36 14.28
CA ASP A 137 -10.86 -5.27 14.78
C ASP A 137 -9.42 -5.40 14.23
N GLU A 138 -9.09 -4.65 13.17
CA GLU A 138 -7.73 -4.62 12.63
C GLU A 138 -6.80 -3.99 13.67
N ASP A 139 -5.84 -4.76 14.17
CA ASP A 139 -4.75 -4.24 14.99
C ASP A 139 -3.72 -3.53 14.10
N LEU A 140 -3.70 -2.20 14.17
CA LEU A 140 -2.75 -1.37 13.42
C LEU A 140 -1.30 -1.69 13.79
N GLU A 141 -1.02 -2.02 15.06
CA GLU A 141 0.34 -2.36 15.50
C GLU A 141 0.81 -3.63 14.78
N GLU A 142 -0.01 -4.68 14.77
CA GLU A 142 0.36 -5.95 14.15
C GLU A 142 0.53 -5.84 12.63
N GLN A 143 -0.23 -4.94 11.98
CA GLN A 143 -0.32 -4.81 10.53
C GLN A 143 0.85 -4.00 9.96
N TYR A 144 1.29 -2.99 10.70
CA TYR A 144 2.29 -2.00 10.28
C TYR A 144 3.61 -2.09 11.04
N THR A 145 3.83 -3.13 11.84
CA THR A 145 5.15 -3.42 12.44
C THR A 145 5.76 -4.71 11.88
N PRO A 146 7.11 -4.80 11.76
CA PRO A 146 7.76 -5.98 11.21
C PRO A 146 7.40 -7.29 11.93
N ILE A 147 7.25 -8.37 11.15
CA ILE A 147 7.06 -9.73 11.67
C ILE A 147 8.38 -10.20 12.26
N GLY A 148 8.36 -10.66 13.51
CA GLY A 148 9.55 -11.21 14.18
C GLY A 148 10.61 -10.18 14.55
N SER A 149 10.24 -8.90 14.76
CA SER A 149 11.19 -7.89 15.23
C SER A 149 11.79 -8.26 16.60
N PRO A 150 13.06 -7.91 16.87
CA PRO A 150 13.67 -8.04 18.19
C PRO A 150 12.84 -7.37 19.29
N ALA A 151 12.28 -6.17 19.01
CA ALA A 151 11.40 -5.46 19.93
C ALA A 151 10.16 -6.29 20.34
N LYS A 152 9.56 -7.08 19.43
CA LYS A 152 8.46 -7.99 19.78
C LYS A 152 8.93 -9.17 20.63
N ALA A 153 10.16 -9.65 20.44
CA ALA A 153 10.73 -10.71 21.27
C ALA A 153 11.03 -10.20 22.69
N GLU A 154 11.62 -9.01 22.80
CA GLU A 154 11.87 -8.30 24.07
C GLU A 154 10.56 -8.04 24.80
N ARG A 155 9.53 -7.50 24.14
CA ARG A 155 8.20 -7.28 24.74
C ARG A 155 7.61 -8.57 25.32
N ARG A 156 7.68 -9.69 24.59
CA ARG A 156 7.24 -11.00 25.10
C ARG A 156 8.05 -11.46 26.31
N PHE A 157 9.36 -11.21 26.32
CA PHE A 157 10.19 -11.49 27.49
C PHE A 157 9.74 -10.67 28.70
N VAL A 158 9.49 -9.37 28.53
CA VAL A 158 9.00 -8.49 29.61
C VAL A 158 7.66 -8.98 30.14
N GLN A 159 6.70 -9.27 29.26
CA GLN A 159 5.38 -9.77 29.65
C GLN A 159 5.46 -11.11 30.39
N GLY A 160 6.36 -12.01 29.98
CA GLY A 160 6.53 -13.31 30.63
C GLY A 160 7.19 -13.26 32.01
N HIS A 161 8.00 -12.23 32.32
CA HIS A 161 8.77 -12.13 33.57
C HIS A 161 8.26 -11.05 34.53
N PHE A 162 7.69 -9.97 34.00
CA PHE A 162 7.21 -8.81 34.74
C PHE A 162 5.69 -8.69 34.61
N THR A 163 4.97 -9.73 35.00
CA THR A 163 3.49 -9.71 35.03
C THR A 163 3.02 -8.69 36.05
N ALA A 164 2.49 -7.55 35.59
CA ALA A 164 1.78 -6.61 36.43
C ALA A 164 0.29 -6.99 36.42
N ASN A 165 -0.30 -7.15 37.61
CA ASN A 165 -1.75 -7.24 37.69
C ASN A 165 -2.33 -5.83 37.62
N ASP A 166 -2.52 -5.35 36.38
CA ASP A 166 -2.91 -3.96 36.08
C ASP A 166 -4.29 -3.60 36.66
N SER A 167 -5.12 -4.59 37.00
CA SER A 167 -6.40 -4.40 37.71
C SER A 167 -6.23 -3.96 39.18
N LEU A 168 -5.14 -4.38 39.84
CA LEU A 168 -4.93 -4.21 41.28
C LEU A 168 -3.83 -3.19 41.61
N VAL A 169 -2.75 -3.17 40.84
CA VAL A 169 -1.58 -2.30 41.06
C VAL A 169 -1.11 -1.73 39.73
N PHE A 170 -1.91 -0.83 39.16
CA PHE A 170 -1.51 -0.11 37.96
C PHE A 170 -0.34 0.84 38.23
N SER A 171 0.72 0.72 37.43
CA SER A 171 1.85 1.66 37.44
C SER A 171 2.17 2.12 36.04
N VAL A 172 2.13 3.45 35.83
CA VAL A 172 2.42 4.04 34.53
C VAL A 172 3.83 3.69 34.04
N SER A 173 4.77 3.52 34.97
CA SER A 173 6.19 3.30 34.69
C SER A 173 6.54 1.84 34.38
N ARG A 174 5.60 0.89 34.56
CA ARG A 174 5.83 -0.56 34.36
C ARG A 174 5.07 -1.14 33.16
N LYS A 175 4.50 -0.28 32.31
CA LYS A 175 3.74 -0.74 31.15
C LYS A 175 4.64 -1.42 30.14
N SER A 176 4.23 -2.62 29.72
CA SER A 176 4.85 -3.37 28.64
C SER A 176 4.07 -3.27 27.32
N THR A 177 2.84 -2.76 27.37
CA THR A 177 1.92 -2.59 26.24
C THR A 177 1.26 -1.22 26.27
N ASP A 178 0.75 -0.77 25.12
CA ASP A 178 -0.16 0.36 25.08
C ASP A 178 -1.44 0.00 25.84
N VAL A 179 -1.58 0.55 27.05
CA VAL A 179 -2.79 0.46 27.88
C VAL A 179 -3.84 1.39 27.30
N PRO A 180 -5.14 1.06 27.26
CA PRO A 180 -6.15 1.98 26.79
C PRO A 180 -6.17 3.26 27.63
N TYR A 181 -6.07 4.41 26.98
CA TYR A 181 -6.08 5.71 27.65
C TYR A 181 -6.81 6.77 26.85
N ALA A 182 -7.34 7.76 27.55
CA ALA A 182 -7.72 9.06 27.02
C ALA A 182 -6.75 10.12 27.56
N SER A 183 -6.34 11.05 26.69
CA SER A 183 -5.43 12.14 27.03
C SER A 183 -6.08 13.47 26.67
N LEU A 184 -5.96 14.44 27.57
CA LEU A 184 -6.25 15.84 27.33
C LEU A 184 -4.97 16.64 27.48
N LEU A 185 -4.70 17.52 26.53
CA LEU A 185 -3.69 18.56 26.69
C LEU A 185 -4.43 19.88 26.85
N VAL A 186 -4.19 20.54 27.97
CA VAL A 186 -4.73 21.85 28.27
C VAL A 186 -3.64 22.87 28.06
N VAL A 187 -3.90 23.87 27.23
CA VAL A 187 -2.99 24.99 26.96
C VAL A 187 -3.62 26.26 27.49
N SER A 188 -2.85 27.07 28.22
CA SER A 188 -3.32 28.37 28.67
C SER A 188 -3.19 29.43 27.58
N ASP A 189 -4.18 30.30 27.48
CA ASP A 189 -4.11 31.52 26.67
C ASP A 189 -3.21 32.59 27.32
N THR A 190 -2.89 32.42 28.60
CA THR A 190 -2.03 33.32 29.38
C THR A 190 -0.59 32.78 29.46
N GLU A 191 0.33 33.55 30.04
CA GLU A 191 1.73 33.15 30.18
C GLU A 191 1.94 31.95 31.10
N THR A 192 1.03 31.69 32.06
CA THR A 192 1.18 30.58 33.00
C THR A 192 -0.14 29.94 33.40
N LEU A 193 -0.17 28.61 33.36
CA LEU A 193 -1.29 27.77 33.77
C LEU A 193 -1.36 27.57 35.30
N LEU A 194 -0.33 28.01 36.04
CA LEU A 194 -0.22 27.80 37.48
C LEU A 194 -1.09 28.74 38.32
N GLU A 195 -1.85 29.64 37.69
CA GLU A 195 -2.76 30.53 38.38
C GLU A 195 -3.96 29.76 38.97
N PRO A 196 -4.41 30.08 40.20
CA PRO A 196 -5.54 29.39 40.83
C PRO A 196 -6.83 29.42 40.01
N ASP A 197 -7.10 30.52 39.29
CA ASP A 197 -8.27 30.66 38.44
C ASP A 197 -8.26 29.66 37.27
N ILE A 198 -7.09 29.45 36.66
CA ILE A 198 -6.90 28.55 35.52
C ILE A 198 -6.96 27.10 36.01
N LEU A 199 -6.32 26.80 37.15
CA LEU A 199 -6.42 25.49 37.78
C LEU A 199 -7.86 25.14 38.17
N GLU A 200 -8.67 26.11 38.59
CA GLU A 200 -10.09 25.90 38.85
C GLU A 200 -10.87 25.62 37.55
N GLU A 201 -10.52 26.27 36.44
CA GLU A 201 -11.11 25.98 35.13
C GLU A 201 -10.73 24.56 34.63
N ILE A 202 -9.46 24.17 34.79
CA ILE A 202 -8.97 22.81 34.50
C ILE A 202 -9.67 21.78 35.39
N SER A 203 -9.89 22.12 36.66
CA SER A 203 -10.56 21.25 37.62
C SER A 203 -11.97 20.89 37.18
N LYS A 204 -12.70 21.84 36.57
CA LYS A 204 -14.05 21.63 36.03
C LYS A 204 -14.04 20.70 34.81
N VAL A 205 -13.02 20.80 33.95
CA VAL A 205 -12.84 19.89 32.81
C VAL A 205 -12.63 18.46 33.33
N ASP A 206 -11.73 18.28 34.30
CA ASP A 206 -11.46 16.97 34.92
C ASP A 206 -12.71 16.39 35.60
N ASP A 207 -13.47 17.20 36.35
CA ASP A 207 -14.72 16.76 36.98
C ASP A 207 -15.78 16.35 35.95
N ALA A 208 -15.88 17.08 34.82
CA ALA A 208 -16.80 16.75 33.74
C ALA A 208 -16.47 15.41 33.06
N VAL A 209 -15.17 15.11 32.87
CA VAL A 209 -14.72 13.84 32.28
C VAL A 209 -14.95 12.68 33.25
N GLN A 210 -14.64 12.85 34.54
CA GLN A 210 -14.88 11.81 35.55
C GLN A 210 -16.37 11.55 35.80
N ALA A 211 -17.24 12.53 35.56
CA ALA A 211 -18.70 12.39 35.63
C ALA A 211 -19.31 11.65 34.42
N LEU A 212 -18.51 11.29 33.40
CA LEU A 212 -19.03 10.55 32.24
C LEU A 212 -19.47 9.14 32.62
N THR A 213 -20.72 8.83 32.28
CA THR A 213 -21.34 7.51 32.43
C THR A 213 -21.74 6.98 31.06
N VAL A 214 -21.34 5.75 30.75
CA VAL A 214 -21.73 5.04 29.52
C VAL A 214 -22.99 4.25 29.80
N THR A 215 -24.00 4.36 28.95
CA THR A 215 -25.18 3.49 29.04
C THR A 215 -25.01 2.33 28.06
N GLN A 216 -24.95 1.09 28.55
CA GLN A 216 -24.94 -0.11 27.69
C GLN A 216 -26.32 -0.39 27.10
N ASP A 217 -26.39 -1.26 26.08
CA ASP A 217 -27.65 -1.70 25.46
C ASP A 217 -28.66 -2.31 26.45
N ASN A 218 -28.16 -2.86 27.57
CA ASN A 218 -28.96 -3.39 28.67
C ASN A 218 -29.50 -2.32 29.65
N GLY A 219 -29.25 -1.03 29.38
CA GLY A 219 -29.65 0.11 30.22
C GLY A 219 -28.78 0.34 31.46
N THR A 220 -27.74 -0.48 31.66
CA THR A 220 -26.78 -0.35 32.77
C THR A 220 -25.86 0.85 32.53
N GLN A 221 -25.67 1.69 33.54
CA GLN A 221 -24.76 2.84 33.46
C GLN A 221 -23.41 2.47 34.08
N ILE A 222 -22.34 2.58 33.30
CA ILE A 222 -20.97 2.35 33.74
C ILE A 222 -20.30 3.71 33.96
N PRO A 223 -20.01 4.10 35.21
CA PRO A 223 -19.26 5.31 35.52
C PRO A 223 -17.76 5.12 35.24
N TYR A 224 -17.05 6.23 35.05
CA TYR A 224 -15.58 6.21 34.91
C TYR A 224 -14.86 5.46 36.04
N SER A 225 -15.38 5.51 37.27
CA SER A 225 -14.79 4.82 38.43
C SER A 225 -14.72 3.30 38.30
N GLU A 226 -15.54 2.70 37.45
CA GLU A 226 -15.53 1.25 37.22
C GLU A 226 -14.49 0.85 36.17
N VAL A 227 -14.29 1.68 35.14
CA VAL A 227 -13.37 1.42 34.01
C VAL A 227 -11.96 2.00 34.18
N CYS A 228 -11.76 2.88 35.15
CA CYS A 228 -10.45 3.47 35.42
C CYS A 228 -9.42 2.41 35.84
N ALA A 229 -8.16 2.60 35.47
CA ALA A 229 -7.07 1.81 36.02
C ALA A 229 -6.91 2.10 37.52
N LYS A 230 -6.83 1.04 38.33
CA LYS A 230 -6.82 1.15 39.80
C LYS A 230 -5.44 0.85 40.37
N ASN A 231 -5.07 1.58 41.40
CA ASN A 231 -3.92 1.29 42.25
C ASN A 231 -4.41 1.19 43.69
N GLN A 232 -4.31 0.00 44.29
CA GLN A 232 -4.81 -0.28 45.65
C GLN A 232 -6.31 0.02 45.82
N GLY A 233 -7.11 -0.22 44.78
CA GLY A 233 -8.58 -0.05 44.81
C GLY A 233 -9.09 1.37 44.54
N ALA A 234 -8.21 2.35 44.31
CA ALA A 234 -8.58 3.71 43.90
C ALA A 234 -8.12 3.99 42.47
N CYS A 235 -8.91 4.77 41.70
CA CYS A 235 -8.50 5.21 40.37
C CYS A 235 -7.19 5.98 40.43
N VAL A 236 -6.28 5.72 39.48
CA VAL A 236 -5.07 6.52 39.33
C VAL A 236 -5.46 7.94 38.90
N PRO A 237 -4.99 8.99 39.60
CA PRO A 237 -5.36 10.35 39.29
C PRO A 237 -4.85 10.73 37.89
N PRO A 238 -5.69 11.38 37.04
CA PRO A 238 -5.29 11.77 35.69
C PRO A 238 -4.09 12.72 35.64
N ASN A 239 -3.94 13.52 36.69
CA ASN A 239 -2.79 14.38 36.91
C ASN A 239 -2.50 14.49 38.42
N PRO A 240 -1.35 13.97 38.89
CA PRO A 240 -0.96 14.01 40.30
C PRO A 240 -0.89 15.43 40.90
N LEU A 241 -0.45 16.43 40.14
CA LEU A 241 -0.35 17.82 40.61
C LEU A 241 -1.75 18.44 40.79
N LEU A 242 -2.62 18.27 39.79
CA LEU A 242 -3.99 18.76 39.87
C LEU A 242 -4.74 18.09 41.03
N PHE A 243 -4.55 16.78 41.22
CA PHE A 243 -5.12 16.04 42.34
C PHE A 243 -4.64 16.57 43.70
N ALA A 244 -3.34 16.83 43.85
CA ALA A 244 -2.77 17.41 45.06
C ALA A 244 -3.31 18.83 45.33
N TRP A 245 -3.43 19.65 44.29
CA TRP A 245 -4.00 21.00 44.39
C TRP A 245 -5.50 20.99 44.71
N LYS A 246 -6.29 20.08 44.12
CA LYS A 246 -7.72 19.90 44.46
C LYS A 246 -7.91 19.58 45.96
N ARG A 247 -7.00 18.80 46.55
CA ARG A 247 -7.04 18.46 47.97
C ARG A 247 -6.56 19.60 48.88
N ASN A 248 -5.64 20.43 48.39
CA ASN A 248 -5.12 21.59 49.11
C ASN A 248 -5.00 22.81 48.17
N LYS A 249 -6.08 23.60 48.06
CA LYS A 249 -6.12 24.80 47.20
C LYS A 249 -5.07 25.87 47.56
N GLY A 250 -4.47 25.80 48.76
CA GLY A 250 -3.38 26.68 49.19
C GLY A 250 -1.98 26.22 48.76
N LEU A 251 -1.86 25.11 48.02
CA LEU A 251 -0.58 24.61 47.54
C LEU A 251 0.02 25.57 46.49
N ASN A 252 1.18 26.15 46.79
CA ASN A 252 1.88 27.00 45.85
C ASN A 252 2.67 26.15 44.84
N LEU A 253 2.14 26.02 43.63
CA LEU A 253 2.77 25.24 42.56
C LEU A 253 4.07 25.84 42.02
N THR A 254 4.31 27.14 42.23
CA THR A 254 5.54 27.82 41.77
C THR A 254 6.78 27.47 42.60
N ALA A 255 6.58 26.87 43.77
CA ALA A 255 7.65 26.44 44.66
C ALA A 255 8.06 24.97 44.43
N ILE A 256 7.48 24.31 43.43
CA ILE A 256 7.75 22.90 43.12
C ILE A 256 9.03 22.78 42.29
N THR A 257 9.84 21.77 42.60
CA THR A 257 11.01 21.39 41.79
C THR A 257 10.56 20.65 40.52
N PHE A 258 11.20 20.98 39.41
CA PHE A 258 10.99 20.34 38.11
C PHE A 258 12.36 19.84 37.59
N PRO A 259 12.47 18.68 36.94
CA PRO A 259 11.39 17.83 36.39
C PRO A 259 10.87 16.78 37.38
N ILE A 260 11.52 16.61 38.53
CA ILE A 260 11.12 15.66 39.56
C ILE A 260 10.52 16.41 40.75
N TYR A 261 9.33 15.98 41.16
CA TYR A 261 8.69 16.40 42.41
C TYR A 261 8.60 15.21 43.36
N SER A 262 9.10 15.39 44.59
CA SER A 262 9.12 14.33 45.60
C SER A 262 8.27 14.64 46.84
N PRO A 263 6.92 14.61 46.74
CA PRO A 263 6.07 14.75 47.91
C PRO A 263 6.20 13.52 48.81
N ALA A 264 6.58 13.74 50.07
CA ALA A 264 6.65 12.69 51.11
C ALA A 264 7.47 11.43 50.74
N GLY A 265 8.47 11.56 49.87
CA GLY A 265 9.37 10.47 49.47
C GLY A 265 8.92 9.65 48.26
N GLN A 266 7.76 9.93 47.65
CA GLN A 266 7.41 9.37 46.34
C GLN A 266 7.92 10.27 45.22
N ILE A 267 8.68 9.70 44.29
CA ILE A 267 9.21 10.41 43.12
C ILE A 267 8.11 10.48 42.05
N VAL A 268 7.76 11.69 41.62
CA VAL A 268 6.83 11.94 40.51
C VAL A 268 7.54 12.75 39.44
N SER A 269 7.65 12.18 38.24
CA SER A 269 8.17 12.89 37.07
C SER A 269 7.09 13.82 36.51
N LEU A 270 7.37 15.12 36.51
CA LEU A 270 6.52 16.17 35.95
C LEU A 270 6.82 16.46 34.49
N ALA A 271 7.94 15.95 33.97
CA ALA A 271 8.41 16.17 32.60
C ALA A 271 7.35 15.82 31.53
N ASN A 272 6.60 14.74 31.73
CA ASN A 272 5.52 14.30 30.83
C ASN A 272 4.14 14.88 31.20
N ILE A 273 4.05 15.69 32.25
CA ILE A 273 2.79 16.22 32.80
C ILE A 273 2.63 17.71 32.49
N LEU A 274 3.72 18.48 32.54
CA LEU A 274 3.73 19.91 32.26
C LEU A 274 4.58 20.20 31.02
N GLY A 275 4.07 21.09 30.17
CA GLY A 275 4.72 21.49 28.93
C GLY A 275 4.94 23.00 28.87
N GLY A 276 5.91 23.43 28.06
CA GLY A 276 6.29 24.85 27.92
C GLY A 276 6.72 25.46 29.26
N THR A 277 7.60 24.77 29.98
CA THR A 277 8.03 25.16 31.33
C THR A 277 9.19 26.14 31.30
N VAL A 278 9.11 27.20 32.11
CA VAL A 278 10.23 28.12 32.40
C VAL A 278 10.69 27.92 33.83
N LEU A 279 11.99 27.71 34.01
CA LEU A 279 12.58 27.35 35.28
C LEU A 279 13.28 28.55 35.93
N GLY A 280 13.13 28.64 37.25
CA GLY A 280 13.75 29.64 38.08
C GLY A 280 15.07 29.19 38.68
N PRO A 281 15.72 30.07 39.48
CA PRO A 281 16.92 29.71 40.20
C PRO A 281 16.64 28.52 41.13
N SER A 282 17.44 27.46 41.03
CA SER A 282 17.30 26.17 41.75
C SER A 282 16.27 25.19 41.16
N GLN A 283 16.05 25.19 39.84
CA GLN A 283 15.15 24.22 39.17
C GLN A 283 13.68 24.30 39.66
N SER A 284 13.27 25.47 40.18
CA SER A 284 11.89 25.72 40.60
C SER A 284 11.02 26.06 39.41
N LEU A 285 9.81 25.51 39.34
CA LEU A 285 8.85 25.77 38.27
C LEU A 285 8.30 27.20 38.37
N LEU A 286 8.73 28.13 37.51
CA LEU A 286 8.20 29.50 37.51
C LEU A 286 6.93 29.61 36.66
N GLN A 287 6.97 29.06 35.46
CA GLN A 287 5.86 29.12 34.50
C GLN A 287 5.69 27.76 33.81
N ALA A 288 4.45 27.43 33.46
CA ALA A 288 4.12 26.30 32.61
C ALA A 288 2.97 26.71 31.70
N LYS A 289 3.09 26.48 30.40
CA LYS A 289 2.07 26.88 29.42
C LYS A 289 1.02 25.80 29.19
N ALA A 290 1.39 24.53 29.31
CA ALA A 290 0.52 23.40 29.05
C ALA A 290 0.52 22.36 30.19
N MET A 291 -0.59 21.64 30.34
CA MET A 291 -0.77 20.55 31.30
C MET A 291 -1.46 19.35 30.66
N ARG A 292 -0.94 18.15 30.90
CA ARG A 292 -1.49 16.88 30.42
C ARG A 292 -2.36 16.24 31.51
N LEU A 293 -3.57 15.81 31.14
CA LEU A 293 -4.44 14.96 31.95
C LEU A 293 -4.57 13.61 31.25
N GLN A 294 -4.19 12.52 31.90
CA GLN A 294 -4.15 11.20 31.27
C GLN A 294 -4.99 10.19 32.05
N TYR A 295 -6.12 9.81 31.46
CA TYR A 295 -7.10 8.89 32.02
C TYR A 295 -6.77 7.47 31.53
N TYR A 296 -6.16 6.68 32.40
CA TYR A 296 -5.84 5.29 32.12
C TYR A 296 -7.04 4.40 32.44
N LEU A 297 -7.32 3.45 31.57
CA LEU A 297 -8.40 2.50 31.72
C LEU A 297 -7.83 1.11 32.06
N GLU A 298 -8.61 0.33 32.78
CA GLU A 298 -8.30 -1.05 33.15
C GLU A 298 -8.10 -1.89 31.89
N THR A 299 -7.11 -2.81 31.88
CA THR A 299 -6.81 -3.71 30.76
C THR A 299 -6.99 -5.14 31.23
N ASP A 300 -8.17 -5.72 31.03
CA ASP A 300 -8.39 -7.12 31.38
C ASP A 300 -7.71 -8.06 30.37
N GLU A 301 -7.04 -9.10 30.87
CA GLU A 301 -6.46 -10.19 30.07
C GLU A 301 -7.58 -11.13 29.59
N GLY A 302 -8.27 -10.79 28.50
CA GLY A 302 -9.31 -11.67 27.90
C GLY A 302 -10.33 -10.95 27.03
N GLU A 303 -11.17 -11.74 26.34
CA GLU A 303 -12.13 -11.32 25.30
C GLU A 303 -12.78 -9.97 25.60
N GLU A 304 -12.27 -8.99 24.84
CA GLU A 304 -12.72 -7.63 24.64
C GLU A 304 -13.13 -6.87 25.90
N ASN A 305 -12.23 -5.95 26.25
CA ASN A 305 -12.43 -4.82 27.15
C ASN A 305 -13.46 -3.81 26.58
N GLU A 306 -14.60 -4.31 26.10
CA GLU A 306 -15.73 -3.58 25.53
C GLU A 306 -16.21 -2.44 26.43
N PRO A 307 -16.26 -2.55 27.78
CA PRO A 307 -16.60 -1.42 28.64
C PRO A 307 -15.65 -0.24 28.46
N SER A 308 -14.35 -0.51 28.41
CA SER A 308 -13.29 0.50 28.24
C SER A 308 -13.31 1.09 26.83
N LYS A 309 -13.51 0.25 25.80
CA LYS A 309 -13.70 0.72 24.41
C LYS A 309 -14.93 1.62 24.29
N ALA A 310 -16.07 1.20 24.81
CA ALA A 310 -17.32 1.95 24.78
C ALA A 310 -17.21 3.28 25.53
N TRP A 311 -16.52 3.30 26.67
CA TRP A 311 -16.24 4.54 27.40
C TRP A 311 -15.39 5.51 26.61
N MET A 312 -14.32 5.05 25.96
CA MET A 312 -13.50 5.92 25.09
C MET A 312 -14.30 6.49 23.92
N ILE A 313 -15.10 5.66 23.24
CA ILE A 313 -15.95 6.12 22.13
C ILE A 313 -16.96 7.17 22.62
N HIS A 314 -17.58 6.94 23.79
CA HIS A 314 -18.51 7.88 24.39
C HIS A 314 -17.83 9.20 24.78
N PHE A 315 -16.62 9.12 25.37
CA PHE A 315 -15.78 10.27 25.69
C PHE A 315 -15.49 11.11 24.44
N LEU A 316 -14.98 10.51 23.36
CA LEU A 316 -14.67 11.21 22.11
C LEU A 316 -15.91 11.88 21.51
N THR A 317 -17.06 11.19 21.53
CA THR A 317 -18.31 11.70 20.94
C THR A 317 -18.90 12.87 21.73
N LYS A 318 -18.78 12.84 23.06
CA LYS A 318 -19.36 13.85 23.96
C LYS A 318 -18.42 15.01 24.24
N PHE A 319 -17.12 14.87 23.98
CA PHE A 319 -16.10 15.88 24.31
C PHE A 319 -16.48 17.28 23.81
N GLY A 320 -16.71 17.42 22.51
CA GLY A 320 -17.05 18.72 21.91
C GLY A 320 -18.37 19.33 22.41
N SER A 321 -19.28 18.53 22.99
CA SER A 321 -20.52 19.05 23.58
C SER A 321 -20.29 19.64 24.96
N PHE A 322 -19.49 18.98 25.80
CA PHE A 322 -19.27 19.48 27.16
C PHE A 322 -18.21 20.58 27.20
N GLU A 323 -17.23 20.56 26.29
CA GLU A 323 -16.28 21.67 26.14
C GLU A 323 -17.02 22.99 25.89
N LYS A 324 -18.03 22.96 25.01
CA LYS A 324 -18.91 24.10 24.73
C LYS A 324 -19.79 24.48 25.93
N SER A 325 -20.26 23.51 26.72
CA SER A 325 -21.11 23.80 27.88
C SER A 325 -20.33 24.35 29.07
N LEU A 326 -19.06 24.00 29.20
CA LEU A 326 -18.15 24.51 30.24
C LEU A 326 -17.78 25.99 30.04
N ALA A 327 -18.00 26.54 28.84
CA ALA A 327 -17.76 27.94 28.48
C ALA A 327 -16.36 28.43 28.91
N LEU A 328 -15.34 27.65 28.52
CA LEU A 328 -13.93 27.90 28.85
C LEU A 328 -13.46 29.24 28.26
N LYS A 329 -12.75 30.05 29.05
CA LYS A 329 -12.33 31.41 28.68
C LYS A 329 -10.83 31.63 28.65
N LYS A 330 -10.06 30.91 29.49
CA LYS A 330 -8.60 31.12 29.63
C LYS A 330 -7.78 29.90 29.19
N ILE A 331 -8.45 28.83 28.75
CA ILE A 331 -7.82 27.57 28.36
C ILE A 331 -8.38 27.06 27.04
N GLN A 332 -7.49 26.48 26.26
CA GLN A 332 -7.80 25.64 25.11
C GLN A 332 -7.54 24.18 25.49
N VAL A 333 -8.46 23.27 25.14
CA VAL A 333 -8.30 21.84 25.42
C VAL A 333 -8.31 21.05 24.13
N VAL A 334 -7.29 20.23 23.93
CA VAL A 334 -7.23 19.25 22.84
C VAL A 334 -7.25 17.85 23.42
N TYR A 335 -7.85 16.90 22.70
CA TYR A 335 -8.12 15.56 23.21
C TYR A 335 -7.66 14.48 22.24
N PHE A 336 -7.31 13.33 22.81
CA PHE A 336 -6.87 12.14 22.09
C PHE A 336 -7.22 10.90 22.90
N SER A 337 -7.37 9.77 22.23
CA SER A 337 -7.45 8.46 22.88
C SER A 337 -6.60 7.44 22.12
N SER A 338 -6.25 6.35 22.79
CA SER A 338 -5.60 5.21 22.15
C SER A 338 -6.35 4.67 20.92
N LEU A 339 -7.68 4.78 20.89
CA LEU A 339 -8.54 4.39 19.76
C LEU A 339 -8.65 5.45 18.65
N SER A 340 -8.29 6.71 18.93
CA SER A 340 -8.50 7.83 18.01
C SER A 340 -7.83 7.58 16.66
N ARG A 341 -6.58 7.09 16.64
CA ARG A 341 -5.86 6.74 15.40
C ARG A 341 -6.63 5.74 14.54
N LYS A 342 -7.19 4.70 15.17
CA LYS A 342 -7.95 3.65 14.49
C LYS A 342 -9.28 4.18 13.96
N LEU A 343 -10.01 4.95 14.77
CA LEU A 343 -11.29 5.53 14.38
C LEU A 343 -11.16 6.54 13.23
N GLU A 344 -10.14 7.39 13.26
CA GLU A 344 -9.87 8.35 12.19
C GLU A 344 -9.43 7.67 10.89
N PHE A 345 -8.63 6.61 10.99
CA PHE A 345 -8.26 5.80 9.84
C PHE A 345 -9.49 5.12 9.21
N GLU A 346 -10.37 4.55 10.03
CA GLU A 346 -11.62 3.94 9.56
C GLU A 346 -12.60 4.98 8.97
N ALA A 347 -12.74 6.14 9.60
CA ALA A 347 -13.58 7.23 9.10
C ALA A 347 -13.07 7.74 7.74
N THR A 348 -11.76 7.94 7.61
CA THR A 348 -11.11 8.32 6.35
C THR A 348 -11.37 7.28 5.28
N SER A 349 -11.22 6.00 5.61
CA SER A 349 -11.55 4.90 4.71
C SER A 349 -13.00 4.95 4.22
N ARG A 350 -13.97 5.11 5.13
CA ARG A 350 -15.40 5.22 4.79
C ARG A 350 -15.69 6.43 3.88
N MET A 351 -14.95 7.54 4.03
CA MET A 351 -15.05 8.70 3.14
C MET A 351 -14.48 8.44 1.74
N VAL A 352 -13.44 7.60 1.63
CA VAL A 352 -12.75 7.31 0.35
C VAL A 352 -13.48 6.24 -0.47
N VAL A 353 -14.14 5.26 0.16
CA VAL A 353 -14.93 4.21 -0.53
C VAL A 353 -15.88 4.75 -1.63
N PRO A 354 -16.72 5.79 -1.41
CA PRO A 354 -17.57 6.34 -2.47
C PRO A 354 -16.79 6.97 -3.63
N LEU A 355 -15.61 7.54 -3.38
CA LEU A 355 -14.75 8.09 -4.44
C LEU A 355 -14.21 6.99 -5.35
N PHE A 356 -13.87 5.81 -4.80
CA PHE A 356 -13.53 4.64 -5.61
C PHE A 356 -14.69 4.21 -6.51
N HIS A 357 -15.94 4.19 -5.99
CA HIS A 357 -17.12 3.91 -6.81
C HIS A 357 -17.28 4.87 -8.00
N LEU A 358 -17.05 6.17 -7.77
CA LEU A 358 -17.03 7.16 -8.85
C LEU A 358 -15.91 6.88 -9.86
N ALA A 359 -14.69 6.58 -9.39
CA ALA A 359 -13.56 6.29 -10.25
C ALA A 359 -13.78 5.02 -11.10
N TYR A 360 -14.35 3.96 -10.52
CA TYR A 360 -14.77 2.76 -11.25
C TYR A 360 -15.75 3.10 -12.36
N LEU A 361 -16.79 3.88 -12.06
CA LEU A 361 -17.78 4.29 -13.04
C LEU A 361 -17.14 5.07 -14.20
N LEU A 362 -16.23 6.00 -13.90
CA LEU A 362 -15.53 6.79 -14.91
C LEU A 362 -14.63 5.93 -15.81
N ILE A 363 -13.86 5.00 -15.25
CA ILE A 363 -13.00 4.08 -16.03
C ILE A 363 -13.85 3.17 -16.91
N ILE A 364 -14.94 2.61 -16.38
CA ILE A 364 -15.83 1.73 -17.14
C ILE A 364 -16.51 2.50 -18.27
N LEU A 365 -17.00 3.72 -18.00
CA LEU A 365 -17.59 4.58 -19.02
C LEU A 365 -16.58 4.93 -20.10
N PHE A 366 -15.36 5.32 -19.70
CA PHE A 366 -14.26 5.58 -20.63
C PHE A 366 -13.94 4.36 -21.50
N ALA A 367 -13.87 3.17 -20.90
CA ALA A 367 -13.60 1.93 -21.62
C ALA A 367 -14.67 1.61 -22.67
N ILE A 368 -15.94 1.78 -22.29
CA ILE A 368 -17.11 1.57 -23.15
C ILE A 368 -17.16 2.60 -24.30
N VAL A 369 -17.03 3.88 -23.99
CA VAL A 369 -17.10 4.98 -24.97
C VAL A 369 -15.93 4.88 -25.95
N SER A 370 -14.74 4.52 -25.49
CA SER A 370 -13.56 4.35 -26.36
C SER A 370 -13.72 3.21 -27.37
N CYS A 371 -14.55 2.20 -27.07
CA CYS A 371 -14.86 1.09 -27.97
C CYS A 371 -16.06 1.36 -28.90
N TYR A 372 -16.69 2.54 -28.80
CA TYR A 372 -17.81 2.93 -29.64
C TYR A 372 -17.34 3.28 -31.05
N ARG A 373 -18.03 2.72 -32.05
CA ARG A 373 -17.87 3.10 -33.46
C ARG A 373 -19.24 3.29 -34.10
N CYS A 374 -19.32 4.23 -35.05
CA CYS A 374 -20.54 4.52 -35.80
C CYS A 374 -20.97 3.37 -36.73
N ASP A 375 -20.09 2.39 -36.98
CA ASP A 375 -20.41 1.17 -37.71
C ASP A 375 -21.12 0.16 -36.83
N CYS A 376 -22.37 -0.18 -37.16
CA CYS A 376 -23.13 -1.19 -36.42
C CYS A 376 -22.43 -2.57 -36.37
N VAL A 377 -21.76 -2.96 -37.46
CA VAL A 377 -21.06 -4.25 -37.56
C VAL A 377 -19.81 -4.28 -36.66
N ARG A 378 -19.04 -3.19 -36.59
CA ARG A 378 -17.76 -3.14 -35.89
C ARG A 378 -17.82 -2.50 -34.50
N ASN A 379 -19.02 -2.18 -34.02
CA ASN A 379 -19.22 -1.65 -32.68
C ASN A 379 -18.87 -2.70 -31.60
N LYS A 380 -17.92 -2.36 -30.71
CA LYS A 380 -17.38 -3.22 -29.65
C LYS A 380 -17.80 -2.83 -28.24
N MET A 381 -18.77 -1.92 -28.11
CA MET A 381 -19.29 -1.47 -26.81
C MET A 381 -19.68 -2.64 -25.88
N TRP A 382 -20.44 -3.63 -26.39
CA TRP A 382 -20.84 -4.79 -25.59
C TRP A 382 -19.67 -5.71 -25.23
N VAL A 383 -18.69 -5.84 -26.12
CA VAL A 383 -17.46 -6.59 -25.84
C VAL A 383 -16.69 -5.93 -24.70
N ALA A 384 -16.61 -4.59 -24.70
CA ALA A 384 -15.96 -3.84 -23.62
C ALA A 384 -16.67 -4.05 -22.26
N VAL A 385 -18.01 -4.04 -22.24
CA VAL A 385 -18.79 -4.37 -21.02
C VAL A 385 -18.43 -5.77 -20.52
N PHE A 386 -18.39 -6.78 -21.40
CA PHE A 386 -18.03 -8.14 -21.00
C PHE A 386 -16.57 -8.28 -20.55
N GLY A 387 -15.65 -7.45 -21.07
CA GLY A 387 -14.26 -7.41 -20.60
C GLY A 387 -14.12 -6.88 -19.18
N VAL A 388 -14.84 -5.80 -18.87
CA VAL A 388 -14.94 -5.28 -17.49
C VAL A 388 -15.56 -6.32 -16.56
N VAL A 389 -16.67 -6.97 -16.97
CA VAL A 389 -17.31 -8.03 -16.18
C VAL A 389 -16.36 -9.21 -15.96
N SER A 390 -15.61 -9.62 -16.99
CA SER A 390 -14.59 -10.68 -16.88
C SER A 390 -13.51 -10.34 -15.85
N THR A 391 -13.07 -9.08 -15.81
CA THR A 391 -12.11 -8.60 -14.80
C THR A 391 -12.71 -8.65 -13.40
N GLY A 392 -13.97 -8.24 -13.24
CA GLY A 392 -14.69 -8.36 -11.96
C GLY A 392 -14.85 -9.80 -11.48
N LEU A 393 -15.15 -10.74 -12.38
CA LEU A 393 -15.22 -12.17 -12.06
C LEU A 393 -13.87 -12.71 -11.58
N ALA A 394 -12.75 -12.24 -12.15
CA ALA A 394 -11.41 -12.62 -11.71
C ALA A 394 -11.11 -12.12 -10.29
N VAL A 395 -11.51 -10.89 -9.95
CA VAL A 395 -11.40 -10.34 -8.59
C VAL A 395 -12.17 -11.20 -7.59
N VAL A 396 -13.45 -11.49 -7.87
CA VAL A 396 -14.30 -12.32 -7.00
C VAL A 396 -13.70 -13.71 -6.81
N SER A 397 -13.20 -14.32 -7.88
CA SER A 397 -12.59 -15.67 -7.83
C SER A 397 -11.32 -15.70 -6.98
N SER A 398 -10.44 -14.71 -7.17
CA SER A 398 -9.18 -14.63 -6.43
C SER A 398 -9.39 -14.32 -4.96
N PHE A 399 -10.21 -13.32 -4.64
CA PHE A 399 -10.49 -12.93 -3.26
C PHE A 399 -11.18 -14.06 -2.51
N GLY A 400 -12.16 -14.71 -3.14
CA GLY A 400 -12.82 -15.88 -2.59
C GLY A 400 -11.85 -17.04 -2.33
N LEU A 401 -10.90 -17.30 -3.24
CA LEU A 401 -9.86 -18.31 -3.02
C LEU A 401 -8.94 -17.96 -1.84
N MET A 402 -8.47 -16.71 -1.74
CA MET A 402 -7.58 -16.28 -0.65
C MET A 402 -8.28 -16.38 0.71
N LEU A 403 -9.55 -15.99 0.78
CA LEU A 403 -10.37 -16.15 1.99
C LEU A 403 -10.59 -17.63 2.33
N TYR A 404 -10.77 -18.49 1.33
CA TYR A 404 -10.85 -19.94 1.55
C TYR A 404 -9.58 -20.56 2.13
N ILE A 405 -8.42 -20.05 1.73
CA ILE A 405 -7.11 -20.47 2.26
C ILE A 405 -6.90 -19.93 3.69
N GLY A 406 -7.73 -18.98 4.14
CA GLY A 406 -7.63 -18.35 5.46
C GLY A 406 -6.64 -17.19 5.50
N VAL A 407 -6.34 -16.56 4.36
CA VAL A 407 -5.56 -15.31 4.34
C VAL A 407 -6.43 -14.18 4.90
N PRO A 408 -5.97 -13.42 5.93
CA PRO A 408 -6.74 -12.31 6.48
C PRO A 408 -6.98 -11.20 5.45
N PHE A 409 -8.19 -10.67 5.43
CA PHE A 409 -8.53 -9.49 4.65
C PHE A 409 -8.20 -8.24 5.45
N VAL A 410 -7.39 -7.36 4.88
CA VAL A 410 -6.99 -6.07 5.49
C VAL A 410 -7.44 -4.90 4.63
N LEU A 411 -7.63 -3.72 5.22
CA LEU A 411 -8.17 -2.57 4.52
C LEU A 411 -7.42 -2.19 3.24
N ILE A 412 -6.08 -2.26 3.24
CA ILE A 412 -5.28 -1.95 2.04
C ILE A 412 -5.59 -2.87 0.85
N VAL A 413 -6.04 -4.11 1.10
CA VAL A 413 -6.47 -5.06 0.05
C VAL A 413 -7.76 -4.57 -0.61
N ALA A 414 -8.63 -3.86 0.11
CA ALA A 414 -9.89 -3.32 -0.44
C ALA A 414 -9.67 -2.34 -1.61
N ASN A 415 -8.47 -1.73 -1.69
CA ASN A 415 -8.09 -0.83 -2.78
C ASN A 415 -7.57 -1.56 -4.03
N SER A 416 -7.17 -2.82 -3.90
CA SER A 416 -6.57 -3.57 -5.02
C SER A 416 -7.50 -3.77 -6.25
N PRO A 417 -8.84 -3.94 -6.14
CA PRO A 417 -9.70 -4.09 -7.31
C PRO A 417 -9.64 -2.89 -8.26
N PHE A 418 -9.34 -1.69 -7.75
CA PHE A 418 -9.15 -0.49 -8.56
C PHE A 418 -7.94 -0.60 -9.47
N LEU A 419 -6.80 -1.03 -8.90
CA LEU A 419 -5.57 -1.27 -9.67
C LEU A 419 -5.76 -2.38 -10.70
N ILE A 420 -6.42 -3.47 -10.30
CA ILE A 420 -6.65 -4.64 -11.15
C ILE A 420 -7.60 -4.32 -12.31
N LEU A 421 -8.61 -3.47 -12.09
CA LEU A 421 -9.49 -3.02 -13.17
C LEU A 421 -8.69 -2.32 -14.29
N GLY A 422 -7.73 -1.46 -13.92
CA GLY A 422 -6.87 -0.80 -14.89
C GLY A 422 -6.07 -1.79 -15.75
N VAL A 423 -5.46 -2.80 -15.12
CA VAL A 423 -4.70 -3.84 -15.83
C VAL A 423 -5.61 -4.71 -16.72
N GLY A 424 -6.78 -5.13 -16.22
CA GLY A 424 -7.72 -5.94 -16.99
C GLY A 424 -8.31 -5.20 -18.20
N VAL A 425 -8.56 -3.90 -18.06
CA VAL A 425 -9.03 -3.05 -19.17
C VAL A 425 -7.95 -2.85 -20.25
N ASP A 426 -6.66 -2.77 -19.86
CA ASP A 426 -5.54 -2.70 -20.83
C ASP A 426 -5.46 -3.97 -21.70
N ASP A 427 -5.47 -5.15 -21.06
CA ASP A 427 -5.47 -6.45 -21.76
C ASP A 427 -6.67 -6.59 -22.71
N MET A 428 -7.85 -6.14 -22.25
CA MET A 428 -9.06 -6.09 -23.06
C MET A 428 -8.87 -5.23 -24.32
N PHE A 429 -8.30 -4.02 -24.20
CA PHE A 429 -8.06 -3.13 -25.34
C PHE A 429 -7.05 -3.72 -26.33
N ILE A 430 -5.97 -4.33 -25.85
CA ILE A 430 -4.95 -4.97 -26.69
C ILE A 430 -5.60 -6.10 -27.51
N MET A 431 -6.43 -6.93 -26.88
CA MET A 431 -7.15 -8.02 -27.55
C MET A 431 -8.19 -7.52 -28.56
N ILE A 432 -8.98 -6.50 -28.23
CA ILE A 432 -9.95 -5.90 -29.17
C ILE A 432 -9.22 -5.29 -30.38
N SER A 433 -8.11 -4.61 -30.14
CA SER A 433 -7.28 -4.00 -31.20
C SER A 433 -6.75 -5.06 -32.16
N ALA A 434 -6.26 -6.20 -31.65
CA ALA A 434 -5.84 -7.33 -32.48
C ALA A 434 -7.01 -7.94 -33.25
N TRP A 435 -8.15 -8.16 -32.60
CA TRP A 435 -9.35 -8.68 -33.23
C TRP A 435 -9.83 -7.78 -34.39
N GLN A 436 -9.80 -6.46 -34.21
CA GLN A 436 -10.23 -5.50 -35.24
C GLN A 436 -9.32 -5.47 -36.47
N LYS A 437 -8.07 -5.94 -36.36
CA LYS A 437 -7.13 -6.04 -37.51
C LYS A 437 -7.35 -7.31 -38.33
N THR A 438 -8.09 -8.30 -37.83
CA THR A 438 -8.40 -9.53 -38.57
C THR A 438 -9.42 -9.28 -39.69
N SER A 439 -9.38 -10.09 -40.75
CA SER A 439 -10.36 -9.98 -41.83
C SER A 439 -11.74 -10.44 -41.35
N LEU A 440 -12.80 -9.75 -41.79
CA LEU A 440 -14.18 -10.11 -41.50
C LEU A 440 -14.67 -11.35 -42.28
N THR A 441 -13.96 -11.73 -43.34
CA THR A 441 -14.29 -12.87 -44.21
C THR A 441 -13.90 -14.22 -43.63
N ASP A 442 -12.95 -14.22 -42.69
CA ASP A 442 -12.37 -15.45 -42.17
C ASP A 442 -13.27 -16.06 -41.10
N SER A 443 -13.13 -17.37 -40.88
CA SER A 443 -13.92 -18.04 -39.85
C SER A 443 -13.58 -17.49 -38.47
N VAL A 444 -14.56 -17.42 -37.55
CA VAL A 444 -14.34 -16.93 -36.17
C VAL A 444 -13.19 -17.67 -35.46
N SER A 445 -13.02 -18.96 -35.77
CA SER A 445 -11.94 -19.79 -35.23
C SER A 445 -10.56 -19.38 -35.74
N GLU A 446 -10.43 -19.05 -37.03
CA GLU A 446 -9.18 -18.55 -37.63
C GLU A 446 -8.86 -17.13 -37.16
N ARG A 447 -9.86 -16.24 -37.12
CA ARG A 447 -9.70 -14.87 -36.59
C ARG A 447 -9.20 -14.89 -35.14
N MET A 448 -9.76 -15.76 -34.30
CA MET A 448 -9.31 -15.89 -32.91
C MET A 448 -7.89 -16.45 -32.80
N SER A 449 -7.57 -17.44 -33.63
CA SER A 449 -6.22 -18.00 -33.77
C SER A 449 -5.20 -16.92 -34.11
N ASP A 450 -5.52 -16.07 -35.09
CA ASP A 450 -4.60 -15.04 -35.57
C ASP A 450 -4.44 -13.91 -34.56
N ALA A 451 -5.54 -13.46 -33.93
CA ALA A 451 -5.48 -12.50 -32.84
C ALA A 451 -4.58 -13.00 -31.70
N TYR A 452 -4.77 -14.23 -31.24
CA TYR A 452 -3.97 -14.80 -30.14
C TYR A 452 -2.51 -15.00 -30.50
N SER A 453 -2.21 -15.40 -31.73
CA SER A 453 -0.84 -15.56 -32.21
C SER A 453 -0.02 -14.26 -32.13
N GLN A 454 -0.70 -13.11 -32.25
CA GLN A 454 -0.08 -11.78 -32.26
C GLN A 454 0.03 -11.15 -30.87
N VAL A 455 -1.02 -11.23 -30.03
CA VAL A 455 -1.04 -10.50 -28.74
C VAL A 455 -0.86 -11.35 -27.49
N ALA A 456 -1.20 -12.64 -27.51
CA ALA A 456 -1.23 -13.43 -26.28
C ALA A 456 0.17 -13.61 -25.66
N VAL A 457 1.23 -13.66 -26.47
CA VAL A 457 2.61 -13.72 -25.96
C VAL A 457 2.98 -12.44 -25.21
N SER A 458 2.62 -11.27 -25.76
CA SER A 458 2.91 -9.97 -25.12
C SER A 458 2.15 -9.84 -23.80
N ILE A 459 0.85 -10.18 -23.78
CA ILE A 459 0.03 -10.15 -22.57
C ILE A 459 0.62 -11.09 -21.50
N THR A 460 0.99 -12.32 -21.89
CA THR A 460 1.59 -13.30 -20.96
C THR A 460 2.87 -12.79 -20.32
N ILE A 461 3.74 -12.12 -21.09
CA ILE A 461 4.98 -11.54 -20.56
C ILE A 461 4.65 -10.45 -19.53
N THR A 462 3.78 -9.50 -19.88
CA THR A 462 3.38 -8.40 -18.99
C THR A 462 2.72 -8.93 -17.71
N THR A 463 1.80 -9.89 -17.81
CA THR A 463 1.18 -10.51 -16.64
C THR A 463 2.22 -11.23 -15.78
N LEU A 464 3.10 -12.04 -16.37
CA LEU A 464 4.12 -12.77 -15.64
C LEU A 464 5.05 -11.82 -14.89
N THR A 465 5.50 -10.74 -15.53
CA THR A 465 6.34 -9.73 -14.85
C THR A 465 5.60 -9.05 -13.71
N ASN A 466 4.31 -8.72 -13.87
CA ASN A 466 3.52 -8.12 -12.80
C ASN A 466 3.30 -9.10 -11.64
N VAL A 467 2.96 -10.35 -11.93
CA VAL A 467 2.77 -11.41 -10.93
C VAL A 467 4.06 -11.63 -10.13
N LEU A 468 5.20 -11.74 -10.81
CA LEU A 468 6.49 -11.86 -10.14
C LEU A 468 6.81 -10.62 -9.28
N ALA A 469 6.55 -9.41 -9.77
CA ALA A 469 6.76 -8.18 -9.01
C ALA A 469 5.91 -8.16 -7.71
N PHE A 470 4.62 -8.48 -7.80
CA PHE A 470 3.77 -8.56 -6.60
C PHE A 470 4.22 -9.68 -5.66
N TYR A 471 4.60 -10.86 -6.16
CA TYR A 471 5.08 -11.93 -5.30
C TYR A 471 6.43 -11.62 -4.64
N THR A 472 7.32 -10.86 -5.29
CA THR A 472 8.54 -10.37 -4.61
C THR A 472 8.21 -9.43 -3.45
N GLY A 473 7.09 -8.69 -3.50
CA GLY A 473 6.60 -7.87 -2.40
C GLY A 473 6.17 -8.66 -1.16
N VAL A 474 5.90 -9.97 -1.29
CA VAL A 474 5.61 -10.86 -0.15
C VAL A 474 6.84 -11.06 0.75
N MET A 475 8.05 -10.78 0.24
CA MET A 475 9.27 -10.78 1.06
C MET A 475 9.36 -9.60 2.03
N SER A 476 8.43 -8.64 1.96
CA SER A 476 8.35 -7.52 2.91
C SER A 476 8.16 -8.02 4.34
N SER A 477 8.72 -7.32 5.31
CA SER A 477 8.56 -7.63 6.74
C SER A 477 7.20 -7.21 7.31
N PHE A 478 6.38 -6.46 6.56
CA PHE A 478 5.09 -5.93 7.00
C PHE A 478 3.92 -6.78 6.53
N ARG A 479 3.04 -7.23 7.45
CA ARG A 479 1.91 -8.11 7.14
C ARG A 479 0.91 -7.48 6.16
N SER A 480 0.59 -6.19 6.34
CA SER A 480 -0.33 -5.47 5.46
C SER A 480 0.12 -5.52 3.99
N VAL A 481 1.42 -5.32 3.74
CA VAL A 481 2.03 -5.39 2.41
C VAL A 481 2.05 -6.83 1.88
N GLN A 482 2.39 -7.81 2.72
CA GLN A 482 2.36 -9.22 2.33
C GLN A 482 0.96 -9.64 1.84
N TYR A 483 -0.08 -9.35 2.60
CA TYR A 483 -1.46 -9.67 2.22
C TYR A 483 -1.87 -8.94 0.94
N PHE A 484 -1.62 -7.63 0.85
CA PHE A 484 -1.87 -6.85 -0.37
C PHE A 484 -1.22 -7.48 -1.62
N CYS A 485 0.03 -7.88 -1.52
CA CYS A 485 0.79 -8.52 -2.59
C CYS A 485 0.26 -9.90 -2.96
N ILE A 486 -0.09 -10.75 -1.99
CA ILE A 486 -0.67 -12.08 -2.22
C ILE A 486 -2.03 -11.97 -2.94
N TYR A 487 -2.92 -11.11 -2.44
CA TYR A 487 -4.23 -10.87 -3.05
C TYR A 487 -4.10 -10.30 -4.47
N THR A 488 -3.30 -9.26 -4.65
CA THR A 488 -3.15 -8.60 -5.95
C THR A 488 -2.45 -9.50 -6.97
N GLY A 489 -1.36 -10.16 -6.58
CA GLY A 489 -0.61 -11.10 -7.43
C GLY A 489 -1.46 -12.29 -7.89
N THR A 490 -2.23 -12.89 -6.97
CA THR A 490 -3.16 -13.97 -7.33
C THR A 490 -4.27 -13.47 -8.25
N THR A 491 -4.78 -12.25 -8.00
CA THR A 491 -5.87 -11.71 -8.83
C THR A 491 -5.41 -11.41 -10.25
N LEU A 492 -4.18 -10.94 -10.45
CA LEU A 492 -3.61 -10.76 -11.79
C LEU A 492 -3.47 -12.08 -12.55
N LEU A 493 -3.13 -13.17 -11.85
CA LEU A 493 -3.08 -14.50 -12.43
C LEU A 493 -4.47 -14.99 -12.88
N PHE A 494 -5.51 -14.79 -12.04
CA PHE A 494 -6.89 -15.06 -12.44
C PHE A 494 -7.35 -14.15 -13.60
N CYS A 495 -6.97 -12.87 -13.57
CA CYS A 495 -7.29 -11.90 -14.62
C CYS A 495 -6.75 -12.36 -15.96
N TYR A 496 -5.49 -12.81 -16.01
CA TYR A 496 -4.90 -13.38 -17.22
C TYR A 496 -5.66 -14.60 -17.75
N PHE A 497 -5.98 -15.57 -16.88
CA PHE A 497 -6.74 -16.74 -17.32
C PHE A 497 -8.13 -16.35 -17.83
N TYR A 498 -8.80 -15.40 -17.20
CA TYR A 498 -10.15 -14.98 -17.59
C TYR A 498 -10.13 -14.10 -18.85
N SER A 499 -9.09 -13.29 -19.04
CA SER A 499 -8.83 -12.55 -20.28
C SER A 499 -8.67 -13.48 -21.49
N ILE A 500 -7.89 -14.57 -21.36
CA ILE A 500 -7.67 -15.54 -22.44
C ILE A 500 -8.84 -16.53 -22.62
N THR A 501 -9.67 -16.77 -21.59
CA THR A 501 -10.78 -17.74 -21.68
C THR A 501 -12.14 -17.06 -21.81
N CYS A 502 -12.62 -16.47 -20.72
CA CYS A 502 -13.93 -15.82 -20.61
C CYS A 502 -14.09 -14.68 -21.63
N PHE A 503 -13.16 -13.71 -21.61
CA PHE A 503 -13.22 -12.59 -22.54
C PHE A 503 -12.94 -13.00 -23.99
N GLY A 504 -11.99 -13.92 -24.20
CA GLY A 504 -11.78 -14.58 -25.48
C GLY A 504 -13.06 -15.19 -26.07
N ALA A 505 -13.83 -15.90 -25.26
CA ALA A 505 -15.10 -16.47 -25.66
C ALA A 505 -16.14 -15.40 -26.01
N CYS A 506 -16.23 -14.32 -25.22
CA CYS A 506 -17.10 -13.17 -25.52
C CYS A 506 -16.76 -12.53 -26.87
N MET A 507 -15.47 -12.35 -27.18
CA MET A 507 -15.03 -11.87 -28.49
C MET A 507 -15.38 -12.83 -29.63
N ALA A 508 -15.28 -14.15 -29.42
CA ALA A 508 -15.68 -15.14 -30.43
C ALA A 508 -17.19 -15.15 -30.68
N LEU A 509 -18.01 -14.99 -29.63
CA LEU A 509 -19.47 -14.84 -29.77
C LEU A 509 -19.83 -13.56 -30.52
N ASP A 510 -19.13 -12.47 -30.21
CA ASP A 510 -19.27 -11.22 -30.96
C ASP A 510 -18.85 -11.37 -32.42
N GLY A 511 -17.80 -12.12 -32.71
CA GLY A 511 -17.42 -12.49 -34.08
C GLY A 511 -18.52 -13.25 -34.84
N LYS A 512 -19.27 -14.13 -34.17
CA LYS A 512 -20.45 -14.77 -34.76
C LYS A 512 -21.56 -13.76 -35.05
N ARG A 513 -21.79 -12.78 -34.16
CA ARG A 513 -22.71 -11.65 -34.38
C ARG A 513 -22.29 -10.82 -35.60
N GLU A 514 -21.01 -10.46 -35.71
CA GLU A 514 -20.46 -9.73 -36.87
C GLU A 514 -20.76 -10.45 -38.18
N GLY A 515 -20.47 -11.75 -38.26
CA GLY A 515 -20.70 -12.56 -39.45
C GLY A 515 -22.19 -12.77 -39.80
N VAL A 516 -23.10 -12.70 -38.83
CA VAL A 516 -24.55 -12.69 -39.10
C VAL A 516 -24.98 -11.32 -39.62
N CYS A 517 -24.50 -10.23 -39.02
CA CYS A 517 -24.83 -8.87 -39.43
C CYS A 517 -24.35 -8.59 -40.87
N LEU A 518 -23.13 -9.01 -41.23
CA LEU A 518 -22.60 -8.93 -42.58
C LEU A 518 -23.47 -9.67 -43.60
N ARG A 519 -23.85 -10.92 -43.32
CA ARG A 519 -24.75 -11.70 -44.20
C ARG A 519 -26.15 -11.09 -44.32
N TRP A 520 -26.60 -10.36 -43.31
CA TRP A 520 -27.84 -9.59 -43.35
C TRP A 520 -27.74 -8.33 -44.21
N LEU A 521 -26.56 -7.70 -44.24
CA LEU A 521 -26.26 -6.53 -45.09
C LEU A 521 -25.99 -6.92 -46.56
N GLU A 522 -25.37 -8.08 -46.83
CA GLU A 522 -25.09 -8.57 -48.18
C GLU A 522 -26.32 -9.14 -48.90
N LYS A 523 -27.39 -9.54 -48.19
CA LYS A 523 -28.63 -9.97 -48.85
C LYS A 523 -29.34 -8.76 -49.46
N PRO A 524 -29.48 -8.68 -50.80
CA PRO A 524 -30.36 -7.68 -51.39
C PRO A 524 -31.79 -8.01 -50.93
N GLY A 525 -32.46 -7.05 -50.31
CA GLY A 525 -33.87 -7.22 -49.97
C GLY A 525 -34.67 -7.50 -51.23
N THR A 526 -35.38 -8.63 -51.25
CA THR A 526 -36.51 -8.83 -52.17
C THR A 526 -37.50 -7.67 -51.97
N PRO A 527 -37.97 -7.00 -53.02
CA PRO A 527 -38.83 -5.83 -52.90
C PRO A 527 -40.21 -6.26 -52.40
N GLY A 528 -40.52 -6.01 -51.13
CA GLY A 528 -41.90 -6.21 -50.64
C GLY A 528 -42.10 -6.50 -49.15
N GLN A 529 -41.05 -6.70 -48.33
CA GLN A 529 -41.27 -7.04 -46.91
C GLN A 529 -41.27 -5.78 -46.02
N LYS A 530 -42.46 -5.33 -45.61
CA LYS A 530 -42.64 -4.26 -44.62
C LYS A 530 -41.93 -4.64 -43.31
N CYS A 531 -40.88 -3.89 -42.97
CA CYS A 531 -40.09 -4.08 -41.75
C CYS A 531 -40.77 -3.43 -40.53
N SER A 532 -40.97 -4.19 -39.45
CA SER A 532 -41.53 -3.71 -38.18
C SER A 532 -40.59 -2.72 -37.45
N SER A 533 -41.19 -1.86 -36.63
CA SER A 533 -40.60 -0.68 -35.97
C SER A 533 -39.30 -0.95 -35.17
N PHE A 534 -39.09 -2.18 -34.67
CA PHE A 534 -37.87 -2.56 -33.94
C PHE A 534 -36.60 -2.59 -34.83
N LYS A 535 -36.74 -2.54 -36.16
CA LYS A 535 -35.63 -2.53 -37.12
C LYS A 535 -34.92 -1.18 -37.27
N LYS A 536 -35.45 -0.06 -36.73
CA LYS A 536 -34.80 1.25 -36.82
C LYS A 536 -33.65 1.48 -35.83
N SER A 537 -33.57 0.72 -34.74
CA SER A 537 -32.51 0.90 -33.74
C SER A 537 -31.20 0.16 -34.08
N CYS A 538 -31.23 -0.80 -35.01
CA CYS A 538 -30.07 -1.64 -35.31
C CYS A 538 -29.37 -1.25 -36.62
N CYS A 539 -30.00 -0.45 -37.49
CA CYS A 539 -29.38 -0.01 -38.74
C CYS A 539 -29.79 1.44 -39.04
N LEU A 540 -28.93 2.40 -38.71
CA LEU A 540 -28.91 3.70 -39.37
C LEU A 540 -28.20 3.53 -40.71
N PRO A 541 -28.88 3.65 -41.87
CA PRO A 541 -28.23 3.55 -43.16
C PRO A 541 -27.52 4.88 -43.43
N GLY A 542 -26.22 4.94 -43.11
CA GLY A 542 -25.43 6.16 -43.18
C GLY A 542 -24.02 5.91 -43.72
N SER A 543 -23.91 5.31 -44.90
CA SER A 543 -22.90 5.60 -45.94
C SER A 543 -22.82 4.44 -46.93
N SER A 544 -22.61 4.81 -48.20
CA SER A 544 -22.60 3.95 -49.38
C SER A 544 -21.56 2.83 -49.29
N LEU A 545 -22.05 1.61 -49.49
CA LEU A 545 -21.35 0.33 -49.60
C LEU A 545 -20.57 0.25 -50.94
N GLN A 546 -19.69 1.22 -51.21
CA GLN A 546 -18.94 1.26 -52.47
C GLN A 546 -17.59 1.96 -52.32
N ASP A 547 -16.71 1.39 -51.50
CA ASP A 547 -15.26 1.42 -51.71
C ASP A 547 -14.66 0.22 -50.99
N GLY A 548 -13.84 -0.56 -51.70
CA GLY A 548 -13.49 -1.93 -51.30
C GLY A 548 -12.86 -2.01 -49.91
N TRP A 549 -13.53 -2.73 -49.00
CA TRP A 549 -13.06 -3.46 -47.80
C TRP A 549 -11.82 -2.92 -47.04
N LYS A 550 -11.49 -1.63 -47.14
CA LYS A 550 -10.46 -0.99 -46.34
C LYS A 550 -11.12 -0.65 -45.03
N ALA A 551 -10.68 -1.32 -43.98
CA ALA A 551 -11.10 -1.02 -42.63
C ALA A 551 -11.00 0.49 -42.39
N ASP A 552 -12.10 1.14 -42.00
CA ASP A 552 -12.05 2.54 -41.58
C ASP A 552 -10.94 2.72 -40.55
N ILE A 553 -9.91 3.45 -40.95
CA ILE A 553 -8.70 3.62 -40.16
C ILE A 553 -9.08 4.57 -39.04
N HIS A 554 -9.00 4.07 -37.80
CA HIS A 554 -9.28 4.88 -36.62
C HIS A 554 -8.46 6.19 -36.67
N PRO A 555 -9.05 7.37 -36.39
CA PRO A 555 -8.39 8.67 -36.53
C PRO A 555 -7.07 8.76 -35.75
N MET A 556 -6.99 8.08 -34.60
CA MET A 556 -5.75 7.98 -33.81
C MET A 556 -4.60 7.30 -34.58
N ASN A 557 -4.88 6.27 -35.39
CA ASN A 557 -3.85 5.61 -36.19
C ASN A 557 -3.33 6.52 -37.31
N LEU A 558 -4.19 7.39 -37.87
CA LEU A 558 -3.78 8.40 -38.84
C LEU A 558 -2.88 9.44 -38.18
N PHE A 559 -3.23 9.92 -36.98
CA PHE A 559 -2.38 10.82 -36.20
C PHE A 559 -1.00 10.22 -35.94
N PHE A 560 -0.93 8.97 -35.47
CA PHE A 560 0.35 8.31 -35.19
C PHE A 560 1.19 8.09 -36.45
N ARG A 561 0.57 7.70 -37.56
CA ARG A 561 1.27 7.42 -38.82
C ARG A 561 1.74 8.70 -39.51
N ASP A 562 0.89 9.71 -39.58
CA ASP A 562 1.08 10.87 -40.47
C ASP A 562 1.71 12.08 -39.75
N TYR A 563 1.54 12.20 -38.42
CA TYR A 563 2.08 13.33 -37.63
C TYR A 563 3.13 12.89 -36.60
N PHE A 564 2.77 11.96 -35.69
CA PHE A 564 3.64 11.59 -34.58
C PHE A 564 4.90 10.82 -35.03
N GLY A 565 4.74 9.82 -35.90
CA GLY A 565 5.84 9.01 -36.41
C GLY A 565 6.93 9.83 -37.12
N PRO A 566 6.58 10.69 -38.10
CA PRO A 566 7.54 11.57 -38.75
C PRO A 566 8.21 12.56 -37.80
N LEU A 567 7.47 13.10 -36.81
CA LEU A 567 8.02 13.99 -35.80
C LEU A 567 9.11 13.29 -34.97
N LEU A 568 8.81 12.11 -34.43
CA LEU A 568 9.72 11.36 -33.55
C LEU A 568 10.92 10.75 -34.28
N THR A 569 10.76 10.44 -35.57
CA THR A 569 11.84 9.87 -36.38
C THR A 569 12.87 10.91 -36.84
N SER A 570 12.52 12.20 -36.79
CA SER A 570 13.43 13.31 -37.12
C SER A 570 14.63 13.38 -36.17
N THR A 571 15.83 13.64 -36.70
CA THR A 571 17.07 13.68 -35.91
C THR A 571 17.03 14.76 -34.83
N LYS A 572 16.43 15.93 -35.12
CA LYS A 572 16.27 17.02 -34.15
C LYS A 572 15.41 16.61 -32.97
N SER A 573 14.29 15.92 -33.23
CA SER A 573 13.40 15.42 -32.17
C SER A 573 14.09 14.34 -31.33
N LYS A 574 14.84 13.42 -31.94
CA LYS A 574 15.60 12.40 -31.20
C LYS A 574 16.61 13.01 -30.23
N VAL A 575 17.41 13.99 -30.68
CA VAL A 575 18.36 14.70 -29.81
C VAL A 575 17.62 15.40 -28.67
N PHE A 576 16.53 16.09 -28.98
CA PHE A 576 15.71 16.75 -27.96
C PHE A 576 15.13 15.77 -26.92
N VAL A 577 14.58 14.63 -27.36
CA VAL A 577 14.04 13.59 -26.48
C VAL A 577 15.15 13.02 -25.58
N VAL A 578 16.34 12.74 -26.12
CA VAL A 578 17.47 12.27 -25.31
C VAL A 578 17.88 13.29 -24.27
N LEU A 579 18.00 14.58 -24.64
CA LEU A 579 18.32 15.66 -23.69
C LEU A 579 17.25 15.78 -22.60
N LEU A 580 15.97 15.68 -22.96
CA LEU A 580 14.86 15.70 -22.02
C LEU A 580 14.95 14.53 -21.02
N TYR A 581 15.17 13.31 -21.50
CA TYR A 581 15.33 12.14 -20.63
C TYR A 581 16.57 12.22 -19.74
N VAL A 582 17.69 12.74 -20.25
CA VAL A 582 18.90 12.98 -19.43
C VAL A 582 18.59 14.01 -18.33
N SER A 583 17.92 15.11 -18.65
CA SER A 583 17.53 16.12 -17.66
C SER A 583 16.54 15.58 -16.63
N TYR A 584 15.61 14.72 -17.05
CA TYR A 584 14.67 14.03 -16.18
C TYR A 584 15.43 13.10 -15.21
N ILE A 585 16.33 12.26 -15.72
CA ILE A 585 17.13 11.34 -14.89
C ILE A 585 17.97 12.10 -13.87
N VAL A 586 18.65 13.18 -14.28
CA VAL A 586 19.46 14.01 -13.36
C VAL A 586 18.58 14.60 -12.25
N THR A 587 17.40 15.12 -12.60
CA THR A 587 16.47 15.71 -11.63
C THR A 587 15.86 14.65 -10.71
N SER A 588 15.53 13.46 -11.23
CA SER A 588 15.01 12.35 -10.44
C SER A 588 16.05 11.80 -9.48
N ILE A 589 17.31 11.64 -9.90
CA ILE A 589 18.42 11.25 -9.03
C ILE A 589 18.60 12.27 -7.91
N TYR A 590 18.59 13.57 -8.25
CA TYR A 590 18.65 14.64 -7.26
C TYR A 590 17.46 14.59 -6.27
N GLY A 591 16.26 14.28 -6.75
CA GLY A 591 15.08 14.08 -5.92
C GLY A 591 15.22 12.89 -4.96
N CYS A 592 15.85 11.79 -5.40
CA CYS A 592 16.09 10.62 -4.55
C CYS A 592 16.95 10.95 -3.32
N PHE A 593 17.93 11.85 -3.45
CA PHE A 593 18.76 12.31 -2.33
C PHE A 593 18.04 13.23 -1.34
N ARG A 594 16.80 13.66 -1.63
CA ARG A 594 15.99 14.55 -0.78
C ARG A 594 14.76 13.86 -0.19
N VAL A 595 14.60 12.56 -0.39
CA VAL A 595 13.50 11.82 0.22
C VAL A 595 13.80 11.65 1.70
N GLU A 596 12.99 12.27 2.55
CA GLU A 596 13.06 12.07 4.00
C GLU A 596 12.42 10.72 4.36
N GLU A 597 13.09 9.97 5.24
CA GLU A 597 12.61 8.68 5.72
C GLU A 597 11.66 8.88 6.89
N GLY A 598 10.46 8.30 6.83
CA GLY A 598 9.49 8.32 7.92
C GLY A 598 8.07 8.52 7.43
N LEU A 599 7.12 7.87 8.09
CA LEU A 599 5.70 8.15 7.92
C LEU A 599 5.20 8.83 9.19
N ASP A 600 4.89 10.11 9.09
CA ASP A 600 4.21 10.80 10.16
C ASP A 600 2.76 10.28 10.25
N LEU A 601 2.41 9.73 11.41
CA LEU A 601 1.08 9.17 11.67
C LEU A 601 -0.02 10.24 11.56
N ARG A 602 0.31 11.53 11.69
CA ARG A 602 -0.62 12.65 11.46
C ARG A 602 -1.18 12.64 10.04
N ASN A 603 -0.37 12.29 9.06
CA ASN A 603 -0.75 12.31 7.64
C ASN A 603 -1.73 11.18 7.26
N LEU A 604 -2.01 10.26 8.19
CA LEU A 604 -3.03 9.21 7.99
C LEU A 604 -4.43 9.66 8.40
N ALA A 605 -4.54 10.72 9.19
CA ALA A 605 -5.82 11.33 9.54
C ALA A 605 -6.24 12.35 8.49
N SER A 606 -7.54 12.65 8.43
CA SER A 606 -8.05 13.74 7.59
C SER A 606 -7.49 15.09 8.06
N ASP A 607 -7.31 16.06 7.16
CA ASP A 607 -6.77 17.39 7.49
C ASP A 607 -7.60 18.10 8.59
N ASP A 608 -8.91 17.89 8.59
CA ASP A 608 -9.86 18.42 9.58
C ASP A 608 -9.98 17.59 10.88
N SER A 609 -9.12 16.59 11.08
CA SER A 609 -9.18 15.69 12.23
C SER A 609 -8.85 16.40 13.55
N TYR A 610 -9.50 15.98 14.65
CA TYR A 610 -9.18 16.44 16.00
C TYR A 610 -7.81 15.94 16.51
N ILE A 611 -7.22 14.96 15.83
CA ILE A 611 -5.91 14.40 16.17
C ILE A 611 -4.77 15.37 15.79
N THR A 612 -4.92 16.11 14.70
CA THR A 612 -3.92 17.07 14.21
C THR A 612 -3.60 18.16 15.25
N PRO A 613 -4.57 18.91 15.82
CA PRO A 613 -4.27 19.91 16.84
C PRO A 613 -3.71 19.29 18.13
N TYR A 614 -4.08 18.04 18.48
CA TYR A 614 -3.49 17.35 19.62
C TYR A 614 -1.99 17.13 19.43
N PHE A 615 -1.57 16.54 18.31
CA PHE A 615 -0.15 16.29 18.06
C PHE A 615 0.67 17.58 17.87
N ASN A 616 0.07 18.63 17.31
CA ASN A 616 0.73 19.92 17.21
C ASN A 616 1.04 20.51 18.60
N VAL A 617 0.08 20.44 19.52
CA VAL A 617 0.28 20.88 20.92
C VAL A 617 1.28 19.99 21.65
N GLU A 618 1.25 18.68 21.39
CA GLU A 618 2.22 17.75 21.97
C GLU A 618 3.66 18.07 21.51
N GLU A 619 3.87 18.27 20.22
CA GLU A 619 5.18 18.59 19.65
C GLU A 619 5.67 19.99 20.09
N GLU A 620 4.79 20.98 20.16
CA GLU A 620 5.15 22.35 20.54
C GLU A 620 5.53 22.48 22.04
N HIS A 621 4.82 21.76 22.93
CA HIS A 621 4.93 21.98 24.37
C HIS A 621 5.55 20.84 25.16
N PHE A 622 5.53 19.61 24.64
CA PHE A 622 5.98 18.40 25.35
C PHE A 622 7.17 17.69 24.68
N SER A 623 7.77 18.25 23.64
CA SER A 623 8.92 17.66 22.93
C SER A 623 10.25 17.70 23.68
N THR A 624 10.36 18.50 24.75
CA THR A 624 11.61 18.65 25.51
C THR A 624 12.05 17.37 26.21
N TYR A 625 11.09 16.58 26.71
CA TYR A 625 11.38 15.31 27.37
C TYR A 625 10.70 14.17 26.62
N GLY A 626 11.48 13.12 26.34
CA GLY A 626 10.98 11.92 25.66
C GLY A 626 10.13 11.01 26.56
N PRO A 627 9.58 9.93 25.97
CA PRO A 627 8.94 8.88 26.75
C PRO A 627 9.92 8.23 27.72
N ARG A 628 9.42 7.79 28.87
CA ARG A 628 10.24 7.06 29.85
C ARG A 628 10.65 5.70 29.26
N VAL A 629 11.96 5.46 29.19
CA VAL A 629 12.53 4.18 28.75
C VAL A 629 12.79 3.28 29.95
N MET A 630 12.40 2.00 29.84
CA MET A 630 12.69 0.98 30.83
C MET A 630 13.80 0.07 30.31
N VAL A 631 14.97 0.10 30.96
CA VAL A 631 16.10 -0.77 30.63
C VAL A 631 16.01 -2.04 31.46
N ILE A 632 16.01 -3.19 30.78
CA ILE A 632 15.88 -4.51 31.41
C ILE A 632 17.12 -5.33 31.10
N VAL A 633 17.70 -5.92 32.13
CA VAL A 633 18.78 -6.91 32.00
C VAL A 633 18.13 -8.28 31.83
N THR A 634 18.34 -8.90 30.66
CA THR A 634 17.79 -10.21 30.33
C THR A 634 18.63 -11.37 30.86
N GLU A 635 19.92 -11.13 31.09
CA GLU A 635 20.85 -12.13 31.61
C GLU A 635 20.70 -12.35 33.12
N VAL A 636 20.94 -13.59 33.56
CA VAL A 636 20.99 -13.91 34.98
C VAL A 636 22.26 -13.28 35.57
N LEU A 637 22.08 -12.25 36.38
CA LEU A 637 23.17 -11.54 37.04
C LEU A 637 23.14 -11.80 38.55
N ASP A 638 24.27 -12.26 39.08
CA ASP A 638 24.48 -12.44 40.51
C ASP A 638 24.71 -11.08 41.20
N TYR A 639 23.65 -10.36 41.55
CA TYR A 639 23.72 -9.01 42.13
C TYR A 639 24.53 -8.90 43.45
N TRP A 640 24.82 -10.02 44.12
CA TRP A 640 25.69 -10.02 45.30
C TRP A 640 27.18 -9.87 44.94
N ASP A 641 27.58 -10.32 43.75
CA ASP A 641 28.94 -10.20 43.27
C ASP A 641 29.32 -8.72 43.05
N LYS A 642 30.55 -8.37 43.42
CA LYS A 642 31.07 -7.01 43.25
C LYS A 642 31.39 -6.73 41.79
N ASP A 643 31.94 -7.71 41.08
CA ASP A 643 32.38 -7.54 39.70
C ASP A 643 31.16 -7.43 38.77
N ALA A 644 30.12 -8.23 39.01
CA ALA A 644 28.82 -8.08 38.35
C ALA A 644 28.19 -6.68 38.55
N ARG A 645 28.22 -6.16 39.79
CA ARG A 645 27.70 -4.80 40.08
C ARG A 645 28.51 -3.69 39.42
N GLN A 646 29.84 -3.81 39.39
CA GLN A 646 30.69 -2.83 38.69
C GLN A 646 30.42 -2.83 37.18
N ARG A 647 30.20 -4.00 36.57
CA ARG A 647 29.79 -4.10 35.16
C ARG A 647 28.44 -3.42 34.91
N LEU A 648 27.47 -3.63 35.79
CA LEU A 648 26.15 -3.02 35.68
C LEU A 648 26.19 -1.48 35.84
N GLU A 649 26.94 -0.98 36.82
CA GLU A 649 27.14 0.47 37.03
C GLU A 649 27.85 1.11 35.85
N LYS A 650 28.86 0.42 35.27
CA LYS A 650 29.52 0.90 34.05
C LYS A 650 28.54 0.98 32.87
N CYS A 651 27.75 -0.07 32.66
CA CYS A 651 26.73 -0.08 31.62
C CYS A 651 25.72 1.07 31.80
N LEU A 652 25.29 1.32 33.03
CA LEU A 652 24.36 2.42 33.34
C LEU A 652 25.00 3.78 33.08
N ALA A 653 26.26 3.98 33.49
CA ALA A 653 27.00 5.21 33.20
C ALA A 653 27.18 5.44 31.68
N ASP A 654 27.41 4.37 30.91
CA ASP A 654 27.50 4.45 29.45
C ASP A 654 26.15 4.87 28.83
N PHE A 655 25.02 4.45 29.40
CA PHE A 655 23.67 4.92 29.00
C PHE A 655 23.40 6.36 29.43
N GLU A 656 23.75 6.74 30.65
CA GLU A 656 23.60 8.09 31.21
C GLU A 656 24.43 9.13 30.45
N ASN A 657 25.56 8.72 29.85
CA ASN A 657 26.40 9.58 29.00
C ASN A 657 25.84 9.83 27.59
N SER A 658 24.70 9.22 27.22
CA SER A 658 24.05 9.44 25.93
C SER A 658 23.35 10.79 25.87
N GLU A 659 23.38 11.47 24.72
CA GLU A 659 22.70 12.76 24.51
C GLU A 659 21.17 12.67 24.71
N TYR A 660 20.60 11.47 24.57
CA TYR A 660 19.16 11.22 24.69
C TYR A 660 18.70 10.90 26.12
N VAL A 661 19.62 10.79 27.09
CA VAL A 661 19.33 10.40 28.46
C VAL A 661 19.78 11.51 29.40
N ASP A 662 18.88 11.92 30.29
CA ASP A 662 19.21 12.84 31.37
C ASP A 662 19.64 12.02 32.60
N GLU A 663 20.91 12.16 33.00
CA GLU A 663 21.50 11.47 34.15
C GLU A 663 20.70 11.73 35.44
N ASP A 664 20.22 12.96 35.64
CA ASP A 664 19.51 13.38 36.86
C ASP A 664 18.11 12.73 36.97
N LEU A 665 17.57 12.21 35.86
CA LEU A 665 16.26 11.56 35.79
C LEU A 665 16.32 10.03 35.87
N THR A 666 17.52 9.45 36.03
CA THR A 666 17.70 8.00 36.00
C THR A 666 17.34 7.35 37.34
N GLU A 667 16.31 6.50 37.34
CA GLU A 667 15.88 5.73 38.51
C GLU A 667 16.56 4.34 38.52
N PHE A 668 17.49 4.13 39.48
CA PHE A 668 18.15 2.83 39.68
C PHE A 668 18.02 2.32 41.11
N TRP A 669 17.20 1.27 41.28
CA TRP A 669 16.82 0.70 42.58
C TRP A 669 17.99 0.24 43.45
N LEU A 670 19.13 -0.12 42.86
CA LEU A 670 20.31 -0.56 43.61
C LEU A 670 21.05 0.62 44.27
N ARG A 671 21.12 1.78 43.58
CA ARG A 671 21.67 3.04 44.13
C ARG A 671 20.77 3.58 45.26
N GLU A 672 19.45 3.46 45.12
CA GLU A 672 18.49 3.87 46.16
C GLU A 672 18.64 3.08 47.46
N ARG A 673 18.71 1.74 47.37
CA ARG A 673 18.92 0.88 48.56
C ARG A 673 20.26 1.11 49.25
N GLY A 674 21.30 1.49 48.52
CA GLY A 674 22.59 1.86 49.10
C GLY A 674 22.53 3.14 49.93
N ARG A 675 21.72 4.11 49.49
CA ARG A 675 21.52 5.41 50.16
C ARG A 675 20.71 5.28 51.46
N ASP A 676 19.75 4.36 51.52
CA ASP A 676 18.99 4.08 52.75
C ASP A 676 19.78 3.34 53.83
N ARG A 677 20.78 2.53 53.45
CA ARG A 677 21.69 1.88 54.42
C ARG A 677 22.68 2.83 55.09
N MET A 678 22.96 4.01 54.50
CA MET A 678 23.79 5.04 55.13
C MET A 678 23.01 5.91 56.15
N LYS A 679 21.69 5.73 56.27
CA LYS A 679 20.84 6.45 57.23
C LYS A 679 20.48 5.65 58.49
N PHE A 680 21.06 4.46 58.68
CA PHE A 680 20.89 3.64 59.89
C PHE A 680 22.20 3.33 60.58
#